data_AF-A0A7X8ZIX4-F1
#
_entry.id   AF-A0A7X8ZIX4-F1
#
_cell.length_a   1.000
_cell.length_b   1.000
_cell.length_c   1.000
_cell.angle_alpha   90.00
_cell.angle_beta   90.00
_cell.angle_gamma   90.00
#
_symmetry.space_group_name_H-M   'P 1'
#
loop_
_entity.id
_entity.type
_entity.pdbx_description
1 polymer ?
#
loop_
_entity_poly.entity_id
_entity_poly.type
_entity_poly.pdbx_seq_one_letter_code
_entity_poly.pdbx_strand_id
1 'polypeptide(L)'
;MHKLLLLTLMILACPSWAVWTLRVQVSSSVQLKHERPKDYDLKVRLRRNEKYSIFEATKMLEDEWEEFSFTIIPQQDGEAVLRFSAAEAAEINPWIRFDNLQISGAEISNPDFELLDEQGQPLSWAGTAENFRRGPGQAQSGAVSARVNFLQPLSQTIQLRQGQKVSLTFFARAEEVAVPGKSWDQNIVLDPHTGQSMLISSGRLSFVPTFENCSIYLNRLPEEQGKNVQNQLSFRRQGQDEWQDAFPLVDVWQENAWRGSLLQLQEDCQYEVQIKLTGEVDAVVRGEFRTQSSQVPVVKTITLDPAVVAEGWTVTESGRPDGYIRYICPEPIQARPGDTPLIIADGAEYVIFEGLTVRAQGRPGAISLNNSRFIQFRNCDLSGYGRIGQRRIDLNGQFYTANGAVINYDSGIRIASCQNILVERCYIHHPASTANSWLYSHPAGPNAILVGGNNRNTVVRYNDFIGNDRGRWNDAIECGGNGMMYGGFTRDADIYGNWFIFANDDCIELEGGEMNLRFYYNRLEGYLSGASTGCCRLGPSYQFRNIYLRPGDENGKYGNAFKNGHGNQGYGSIFILNNTVAQQAPSSTFSAFHGKPPRKSHLPRFKAFVRNNICTARGQVYNKGFLSWNADVGYDLLYLLTPKNIEAEKQILGDLAKTMIFAEPQYVDPEKGNFHLQPGSSGYHAAQPLPNLTVRHIGAFQEDVVRSLPFRPIPWQSDRQEIFFSSVNSPLSQTFTISADTAETRNFTVHCNDDFFQVEPASGTLGQNQSFTVTLKPDKMLLPRRFNGALIVRLQDGFSIPVSVYADYRDCEERQAAILQGELMVELSQIPDSNQLTGEVEIRQEGYYFAFFDLAEMPSRRASLTIGEITASKINLGRYDPLKRWVSTLNITLPRFRLPVGKHKIMLDPTEPTAVRKMLLTREPEKFTH
;
A
#
# COMPACT_ATOMS: atom_id res chain seq x y z
N MET A 1 10.80 -21.75 -37.68
CA MET A 1 10.55 -22.14 -36.28
C MET A 1 9.22 -22.85 -36.21
N HIS A 2 9.21 -24.16 -35.94
CA HIS A 2 7.98 -24.91 -35.72
C HIS A 2 7.23 -24.29 -34.54
N LYS A 3 6.01 -23.80 -34.79
CA LYS A 3 5.13 -23.32 -33.73
C LYS A 3 4.77 -24.51 -32.85
N LEU A 4 5.32 -24.54 -31.63
CA LEU A 4 4.90 -25.45 -30.56
C LEU A 4 3.37 -25.38 -30.42
N LEU A 5 2.72 -26.54 -30.45
CA LEU A 5 1.30 -26.66 -30.19
C LEU A 5 1.12 -26.70 -28.66
N LEU A 6 0.79 -25.58 -28.02
CA LEU A 6 0.51 -25.60 -26.58
C LEU A 6 -0.91 -26.18 -26.38
N LEU A 7 -1.00 -27.51 -26.28
CA LEU A 7 -2.10 -28.11 -25.52
C LEU A 7 -1.77 -27.86 -24.04
N THR A 8 -2.63 -27.15 -23.32
CA THR A 8 -2.57 -27.11 -21.85
C THR A 8 -3.85 -27.74 -21.32
N LEU A 9 -3.71 -28.87 -20.65
CA LEU A 9 -4.72 -29.35 -19.71
C LEU A 9 -4.60 -28.51 -18.44
N MET A 10 -5.70 -28.01 -17.91
CA MET A 10 -5.77 -27.29 -16.64
C MET A 10 -6.93 -27.87 -15.86
N ILE A 11 -6.70 -28.36 -14.65
CA ILE A 11 -7.73 -28.98 -13.82
C ILE A 11 -8.08 -28.05 -12.66
N LEU A 12 -9.00 -27.14 -12.91
CA LEU A 12 -9.44 -26.07 -12.04
C LEU A 12 -10.40 -26.61 -10.96
N ALA A 13 -10.00 -26.70 -9.69
CA ALA A 13 -10.99 -26.79 -8.60
C ALA A 13 -11.51 -25.40 -8.25
N CYS A 14 -12.83 -25.20 -8.28
CA CYS A 14 -13.45 -23.97 -7.78
C CYS A 14 -14.28 -24.29 -6.51
N PRO A 15 -14.01 -23.65 -5.36
CA PRO A 15 -14.95 -23.68 -4.26
C PRO A 15 -16.20 -22.86 -4.61
N SER A 16 -17.36 -23.49 -4.50
CA SER A 16 -18.54 -22.78 -4.03
C SER A 16 -18.64 -23.02 -2.53
N TRP A 17 -19.21 -22.06 -1.80
CA TRP A 17 -19.32 -21.98 -0.32
C TRP A 17 -20.05 -23.15 0.37
N ALA A 18 -20.30 -24.26 -0.33
CA ALA A 18 -20.79 -25.52 0.22
C ALA A 18 -20.37 -26.78 -0.58
N VAL A 19 -19.69 -26.67 -1.73
CA VAL A 19 -19.41 -27.85 -2.60
C VAL A 19 -18.15 -27.66 -3.46
N TRP A 20 -17.34 -28.71 -3.55
CA TRP A 20 -16.15 -28.83 -4.41
C TRP A 20 -16.53 -29.22 -5.85
N THR A 21 -15.99 -28.54 -6.85
CA THR A 21 -16.17 -28.90 -8.27
C THR A 21 -14.83 -28.98 -8.99
N LEU A 22 -14.58 -30.11 -9.65
CA LEU A 22 -13.47 -30.30 -10.58
C LEU A 22 -13.86 -29.77 -11.96
N ARG A 23 -13.06 -28.85 -12.52
CA ARG A 23 -13.20 -28.35 -13.89
C ARG A 23 -11.99 -28.73 -14.70
N VAL A 24 -12.17 -29.57 -15.72
CA VAL A 24 -11.10 -29.91 -16.68
C VAL A 24 -11.20 -28.96 -17.87
N GLN A 25 -10.14 -28.19 -18.09
CA GLN A 25 -9.98 -27.26 -19.20
C GLN A 25 -8.91 -27.75 -20.16
N VAL A 26 -9.27 -28.01 -21.41
CA VAL A 26 -8.30 -28.27 -22.49
C VAL A 26 -8.22 -27.02 -23.36
N SER A 27 -7.04 -26.41 -23.46
CA SER A 27 -6.77 -25.28 -24.36
C SER A 27 -5.73 -25.67 -25.40
N SER A 28 -5.93 -25.29 -26.66
CA SER A 28 -5.03 -25.62 -27.77
C SER A 28 -4.97 -24.47 -28.76
N SER A 29 -3.79 -24.14 -29.27
CA SER A 29 -3.55 -23.13 -30.33
C SER A 29 -4.03 -23.53 -31.72
N VAL A 30 -4.62 -24.73 -31.83
CA VAL A 30 -5.23 -25.28 -33.04
C VAL A 30 -6.57 -25.90 -32.68
N GLN A 31 -7.49 -25.92 -33.65
CA GLN A 31 -8.82 -26.47 -33.47
C GLN A 31 -8.75 -27.96 -33.06
N LEU A 32 -9.52 -28.34 -32.04
CA LEU A 32 -9.64 -29.74 -31.60
C LEU A 32 -11.07 -30.22 -31.83
N LYS A 33 -11.22 -31.46 -32.30
CA LYS A 33 -12.49 -32.19 -32.16
C LYS A 33 -12.45 -32.99 -30.85
N HIS A 34 -13.62 -33.20 -30.25
CA HIS A 34 -13.76 -33.93 -28.99
C HIS A 34 -14.99 -34.83 -29.08
N GLU A 35 -14.97 -35.92 -28.32
CA GLU A 35 -16.16 -36.76 -28.09
C GLU A 35 -16.79 -36.36 -26.77
N ARG A 36 -18.12 -36.22 -26.73
CA ARG A 36 -18.86 -35.79 -25.55
C ARG A 36 -18.93 -36.95 -24.54
N PRO A 37 -18.35 -36.84 -23.34
CA PRO A 37 -18.56 -37.84 -22.31
C PRO A 37 -19.97 -37.70 -21.72
N LYS A 38 -20.63 -38.82 -21.41
CA LYS A 38 -22.07 -38.89 -21.11
C LYS A 38 -22.46 -38.25 -19.77
N ASP A 39 -21.53 -38.18 -18.81
CA ASP A 39 -21.81 -37.87 -17.40
C ASP A 39 -21.29 -36.49 -16.94
N TYR A 40 -21.02 -35.58 -17.88
CA TYR A 40 -20.45 -34.25 -17.58
C TYR A 40 -21.33 -33.10 -18.07
N ASP A 41 -21.40 -32.04 -17.27
CA ASP A 41 -21.92 -30.75 -17.70
C ASP A 41 -20.86 -30.04 -18.55
N LEU A 42 -21.17 -29.87 -19.84
CA LEU A 42 -20.18 -29.56 -20.86
C LEU A 42 -20.45 -28.20 -21.51
N LYS A 43 -19.43 -27.32 -21.49
CA LYS A 43 -19.47 -26.03 -22.17
C LYS A 43 -18.30 -25.94 -23.15
N VAL A 44 -18.62 -25.78 -24.42
CA VAL A 44 -17.63 -25.47 -25.47
C VAL A 44 -17.68 -23.99 -25.76
N ARG A 45 -16.55 -23.28 -25.62
CA ARG A 45 -16.45 -21.86 -25.99
C ARG A 45 -15.46 -21.70 -27.15
N LEU A 46 -15.95 -21.14 -28.25
CA LEU A 46 -15.13 -20.67 -29.36
C LEU A 46 -14.93 -19.16 -29.20
N ARG A 47 -13.69 -18.68 -29.04
CA ARG A 47 -13.41 -17.22 -29.05
C ARG A 47 -13.38 -16.73 -30.49
N ARG A 48 -14.09 -15.63 -30.78
CA ARG A 48 -14.34 -15.14 -32.16
C ARG A 48 -13.11 -14.69 -32.95
N ASN A 49 -11.95 -14.47 -32.32
CA ASN A 49 -10.79 -13.83 -32.97
C ASN A 49 -9.44 -14.56 -32.83
N GLU A 50 -9.39 -15.77 -32.25
CA GLU A 50 -8.15 -16.54 -32.11
C GLU A 50 -8.41 -18.03 -32.34
N LYS A 51 -7.48 -18.75 -32.97
CA LYS A 51 -7.59 -20.18 -33.36
C LYS A 51 -7.55 -21.16 -32.16
N TYR A 52 -8.10 -20.80 -31.00
CA TYR A 52 -8.12 -21.66 -29.80
C TYR A 52 -9.45 -22.39 -29.63
N SER A 53 -9.38 -23.68 -29.27
CA SER A 53 -10.54 -24.42 -28.75
C SER A 53 -10.40 -24.55 -27.23
N ILE A 54 -11.45 -24.18 -26.48
CA ILE A 54 -11.56 -24.43 -25.04
C ILE A 54 -12.69 -25.41 -24.81
N PHE A 55 -12.35 -26.57 -24.27
CA PHE A 55 -13.28 -27.56 -23.75
C PHE A 55 -13.32 -27.45 -22.23
N GLU A 56 -14.53 -27.36 -21.65
CA GLU A 56 -14.75 -27.30 -20.21
C GLU A 56 -15.74 -28.40 -19.81
N ALA A 57 -15.28 -29.33 -18.96
CA ALA A 57 -16.11 -30.33 -18.29
C ALA A 57 -16.09 -30.06 -16.78
N THR A 58 -17.27 -30.05 -16.14
CA THR A 58 -17.40 -29.85 -14.69
C THR A 58 -18.06 -31.05 -14.04
N LYS A 59 -17.50 -31.53 -12.93
CA LYS A 59 -18.07 -32.57 -12.05
C LYS A 59 -17.86 -32.17 -10.59
N MET A 60 -18.73 -32.61 -9.68
CA MET A 60 -18.44 -32.48 -8.25
C MET A 60 -17.26 -33.40 -7.89
N LEU A 61 -16.48 -33.02 -6.88
CA LEU A 61 -15.32 -33.81 -6.44
C LEU A 61 -15.32 -33.91 -4.93
N GLU A 62 -15.47 -35.10 -4.39
CA GLU A 62 -15.44 -35.33 -2.93
C GLU A 62 -14.04 -35.78 -2.47
N ASP A 63 -13.88 -36.07 -1.17
CA ASP A 63 -12.65 -36.69 -0.64
C ASP A 63 -12.58 -38.20 -0.94
N GLU A 64 -13.04 -38.58 -2.14
CA GLU A 64 -13.06 -39.95 -2.65
C GLU A 64 -12.46 -39.99 -4.05
N TRP A 65 -11.83 -41.11 -4.42
CA TRP A 65 -11.23 -41.28 -5.73
C TRP A 65 -12.30 -41.49 -6.80
N GLU A 66 -12.40 -40.54 -7.71
CA GLU A 66 -13.34 -40.58 -8.83
C GLU A 66 -12.62 -40.69 -10.16
N GLU A 67 -13.15 -41.50 -11.07
CA GLU A 67 -12.62 -41.65 -12.43
C GLU A 67 -13.08 -40.49 -13.34
N PHE A 68 -12.14 -40.02 -14.15
CA PHE A 68 -12.34 -38.99 -15.16
C PHE A 68 -11.84 -39.48 -16.51
N SER A 69 -12.61 -39.29 -17.58
CA SER A 69 -12.23 -39.71 -18.92
C SER A 69 -12.70 -38.73 -20.00
N PHE A 70 -11.82 -38.44 -20.96
CA PHE A 70 -12.17 -37.65 -22.14
C PHE A 70 -11.28 -37.99 -23.35
N THR A 71 -11.80 -37.73 -24.54
CA THR A 71 -11.11 -37.98 -25.82
C THR A 71 -10.99 -36.71 -26.64
N ILE A 72 -9.78 -36.42 -27.12
CA ILE A 72 -9.48 -35.36 -28.07
C ILE A 72 -9.00 -35.93 -29.41
N ILE A 73 -9.22 -35.20 -30.49
CA ILE A 73 -8.75 -35.55 -31.84
C ILE A 73 -8.00 -34.33 -32.41
N PRO A 74 -6.65 -34.34 -32.39
CA PRO A 74 -5.82 -33.28 -32.95
C PRO A 74 -6.11 -33.08 -34.43
N GLN A 75 -6.12 -31.84 -34.90
CA GLN A 75 -6.33 -31.54 -36.33
C GLN A 75 -5.00 -31.29 -37.08
N GLN A 76 -3.85 -31.46 -36.41
CA GLN A 76 -2.51 -31.48 -36.98
C GLN A 76 -1.55 -32.27 -36.07
N ASP A 77 -0.39 -32.69 -36.59
CA ASP A 77 0.70 -33.27 -35.80
C ASP A 77 1.33 -32.21 -34.88
N GLY A 78 1.85 -32.63 -33.71
CA GLY A 78 2.62 -31.75 -32.83
C GLY A 78 2.84 -32.31 -31.43
N GLU A 79 3.55 -31.54 -30.61
CA GLU A 79 3.75 -31.83 -29.18
C GLU A 79 2.65 -31.21 -28.33
N ALA A 80 2.39 -31.75 -27.14
CA ALA A 80 1.41 -31.23 -26.19
C ALA A 80 1.95 -31.31 -24.75
N VAL A 81 1.69 -30.28 -23.93
CA VAL A 81 2.06 -30.31 -22.50
C VAL A 81 0.84 -30.76 -21.70
N LEU A 82 0.90 -31.98 -21.18
CA LEU A 82 -0.05 -32.44 -20.18
C LEU A 82 0.33 -31.80 -18.84
N ARG A 83 -0.52 -30.90 -18.32
CA ARG A 83 -0.31 -30.21 -17.06
C ARG A 83 -1.44 -30.50 -16.08
N PHE A 84 -1.09 -30.94 -14.88
CA PHE A 84 -1.97 -30.98 -13.72
C PHE A 84 -1.72 -29.71 -12.90
N SER A 85 -2.76 -28.90 -12.68
CA SER A 85 -2.67 -27.63 -11.96
C SER A 85 -4.06 -27.20 -11.54
N ALA A 86 -4.22 -26.59 -10.37
CA ALA A 86 -5.49 -26.04 -9.90
C ALA A 86 -5.71 -24.58 -10.35
N ALA A 87 -6.95 -24.11 -10.25
CA ALA A 87 -7.30 -22.71 -10.46
C ALA A 87 -6.79 -21.85 -9.31
N GLU A 88 -6.53 -20.58 -9.59
CA GLU A 88 -6.46 -19.57 -8.54
C GLU A 88 -7.84 -19.46 -7.89
N ALA A 89 -8.03 -20.12 -6.75
CA ALA A 89 -9.18 -19.97 -5.88
C ALA A 89 -8.76 -19.04 -4.75
N ALA A 90 -9.16 -17.77 -4.86
CA ALA A 90 -8.68 -16.60 -4.11
C ALA A 90 -8.72 -16.69 -2.56
N GLU A 91 -9.19 -17.82 -2.01
CA GLU A 91 -9.31 -17.99 -0.57
C GLU A 91 -8.93 -19.38 -0.05
N ILE A 92 -8.54 -20.39 -0.84
CA ILE A 92 -8.19 -21.71 -0.25
C ILE A 92 -7.12 -22.57 -0.95
N ASN A 93 -6.66 -22.25 -2.17
CA ASN A 93 -5.66 -23.04 -2.94
C ASN A 93 -5.65 -24.57 -2.64
N PRO A 94 -6.79 -25.26 -2.86
CA PRO A 94 -6.95 -26.62 -2.39
C PRO A 94 -6.00 -27.55 -3.14
N TRP A 95 -5.49 -28.54 -2.42
CA TRP A 95 -4.72 -29.61 -3.03
C TRP A 95 -5.69 -30.62 -3.64
N ILE A 96 -5.40 -31.02 -4.87
CA ILE A 96 -6.12 -32.07 -5.57
C ILE A 96 -5.13 -33.19 -5.81
N ARG A 97 -5.53 -34.43 -5.50
CA ARG A 97 -4.72 -35.60 -5.81
C ARG A 97 -5.14 -36.20 -7.14
N PHE A 98 -4.16 -36.71 -7.87
CA PHE A 98 -4.31 -37.38 -9.16
C PHE A 98 -3.56 -38.70 -9.11
N ASP A 99 -4.14 -39.74 -9.72
CA ASP A 99 -3.52 -41.06 -9.78
C ASP A 99 -4.05 -41.90 -10.96
N ASN A 100 -3.34 -42.98 -11.29
CA ASN A 100 -3.70 -43.98 -12.29
C ASN A 100 -4.06 -43.35 -13.65
N LEU A 101 -3.19 -42.48 -14.16
CA LEU A 101 -3.38 -41.91 -15.49
C LEU A 101 -3.16 -43.01 -16.54
N GLN A 102 -4.06 -43.06 -17.50
CA GLN A 102 -4.03 -43.93 -18.65
C GLN A 102 -4.24 -43.09 -19.89
N ILE A 103 -3.38 -43.25 -20.88
CA ILE A 103 -3.50 -42.58 -22.16
C ILE A 103 -3.49 -43.62 -23.28
N SER A 104 -4.40 -43.48 -24.22
CA SER A 104 -4.40 -44.24 -25.48
C SER A 104 -4.31 -43.27 -26.65
N GLY A 105 -3.58 -43.67 -27.69
CA GLY A 105 -3.36 -42.83 -28.87
C GLY A 105 -2.25 -41.78 -28.76
N ALA A 106 -1.55 -41.72 -27.63
CA ALA A 106 -0.31 -40.97 -27.44
C ALA A 106 0.58 -41.73 -26.43
N GLU A 107 1.89 -41.48 -26.46
CA GLU A 107 2.85 -42.08 -25.51
C GLU A 107 3.09 -41.12 -24.34
N ILE A 108 3.18 -41.68 -23.13
CA ILE A 108 3.54 -40.98 -21.89
C ILE A 108 4.41 -41.90 -21.02
N SER A 109 5.32 -41.32 -20.26
CA SER A 109 6.15 -42.05 -19.30
C SER A 109 5.58 -41.94 -17.88
N ASN A 110 5.68 -43.02 -17.10
CA ASN A 110 5.33 -43.07 -15.68
C ASN A 110 3.94 -42.48 -15.33
N PRO A 111 2.85 -42.91 -15.99
CA PRO A 111 1.56 -42.25 -15.81
C PRO A 111 0.84 -42.62 -14.50
N ASP A 112 1.21 -43.70 -13.84
CA ASP A 112 0.75 -44.06 -12.49
C ASP A 112 1.66 -43.51 -11.37
N PHE A 113 2.72 -42.77 -11.72
CA PHE A 113 3.66 -42.13 -10.79
C PHE A 113 4.49 -43.10 -9.92
N GLU A 114 4.42 -44.41 -10.17
CA GLU A 114 5.07 -45.45 -9.36
C GLU A 114 6.56 -45.63 -9.67
N LEU A 115 7.03 -45.19 -10.84
CA LEU A 115 8.44 -45.30 -11.20
C LEU A 115 9.26 -44.17 -10.57
N LEU A 116 10.11 -44.50 -9.59
CA LEU A 116 10.89 -43.55 -8.78
C LEU A 116 12.38 -43.54 -9.16
N ASP A 117 13.04 -42.40 -8.97
CA ASP A 117 14.51 -42.26 -9.02
C ASP A 117 15.18 -42.76 -7.72
N GLU A 118 16.52 -42.69 -7.66
CA GLU A 118 17.31 -43.13 -6.49
C GLU A 118 17.03 -42.31 -5.22
N GLN A 119 16.49 -41.10 -5.36
CA GLN A 119 16.05 -40.22 -4.27
C GLN A 119 14.55 -40.43 -3.95
N GLY A 120 13.93 -41.41 -4.60
CA GLY A 120 12.55 -41.81 -4.45
C GLY A 120 11.55 -40.87 -5.15
N GLN A 121 11.96 -39.92 -5.99
CA GLN A 121 11.05 -39.01 -6.70
C GLN A 121 10.51 -39.64 -8.00
N PRO A 122 9.23 -39.45 -8.36
CA PRO A 122 8.71 -39.96 -9.62
C PRO A 122 9.44 -39.42 -10.85
N LEU A 123 9.88 -40.34 -11.71
CA LEU A 123 10.60 -40.04 -12.94
C LEU A 123 9.69 -39.46 -14.02
N SER A 124 10.29 -38.71 -14.95
CA SER A 124 9.66 -38.21 -16.18
C SER A 124 8.58 -37.13 -16.04
N TRP A 125 8.34 -36.61 -14.82
CA TRP A 125 7.44 -35.48 -14.57
C TRP A 125 8.21 -34.24 -14.10
N ALA A 126 7.87 -33.08 -14.65
CA ALA A 126 8.37 -31.78 -14.20
C ALA A 126 7.49 -31.24 -13.06
N GLY A 127 8.03 -31.25 -11.84
CA GLY A 127 7.41 -30.78 -10.60
C GLY A 127 8.43 -30.73 -9.44
N THR A 128 7.95 -30.55 -8.22
CA THR A 128 8.78 -30.59 -6.99
C THR A 128 8.44 -31.82 -6.14
N ALA A 129 9.25 -32.11 -5.12
CA ALA A 129 8.96 -33.19 -4.17
C ALA A 129 7.61 -33.03 -3.45
N GLU A 130 7.08 -31.81 -3.35
CA GLU A 130 5.76 -31.55 -2.76
C GLU A 130 4.61 -32.07 -3.61
N ASN A 131 4.86 -32.36 -4.91
CA ASN A 131 3.85 -32.85 -5.83
C ASN A 131 3.48 -34.32 -5.65
N PHE A 132 4.06 -35.04 -4.69
CA PHE A 132 3.82 -36.48 -4.55
C PHE A 132 3.51 -36.88 -3.11
N ARG A 133 2.49 -37.72 -2.94
CA ARG A 133 2.13 -38.37 -1.66
C ARG A 133 2.40 -39.86 -1.75
N ARG A 134 2.89 -40.42 -0.64
CA ARG A 134 3.36 -41.81 -0.58
C ARG A 134 2.83 -42.50 0.67
N GLY A 135 2.50 -43.78 0.52
CA GLY A 135 2.16 -44.66 1.64
C GLY A 135 0.83 -45.42 1.45
N PRO A 136 0.53 -46.41 2.31
CA PRO A 136 -0.68 -47.20 2.21
C PRO A 136 -1.94 -46.32 2.23
N GLY A 137 -2.83 -46.49 1.24
CA GLY A 137 -4.07 -45.72 1.09
C GLY A 137 -3.89 -44.27 0.63
N GLN A 138 -2.67 -43.86 0.28
CA GLN A 138 -2.40 -42.51 -0.25
C GLN A 138 -2.66 -42.40 -1.76
N ALA A 139 -2.73 -43.52 -2.46
CA ALA A 139 -2.95 -43.60 -3.90
C ALA A 139 -4.25 -44.37 -4.21
N GLN A 140 -4.82 -44.14 -5.37
CA GLN A 140 -5.93 -44.92 -5.93
C GLN A 140 -5.45 -46.30 -6.40
N SER A 141 -4.24 -46.34 -6.96
CA SER A 141 -3.52 -47.54 -7.36
C SER A 141 -2.08 -47.45 -6.87
N GLY A 142 -1.46 -48.56 -6.48
CA GLY A 142 -0.06 -48.54 -6.04
C GLY A 142 0.15 -47.81 -4.69
N ALA A 143 1.25 -47.07 -4.59
CA ALA A 143 1.71 -46.43 -3.36
C ALA A 143 1.96 -44.92 -3.49
N VAL A 144 1.89 -44.36 -4.71
CA VAL A 144 2.26 -42.97 -5.01
C VAL A 144 1.13 -42.29 -5.79
N SER A 145 0.68 -41.13 -5.31
CA SER A 145 -0.22 -40.26 -6.06
C SER A 145 0.40 -38.89 -6.27
N ALA A 146 0.11 -38.25 -7.40
CA ALA A 146 0.40 -36.84 -7.58
C ALA A 146 -0.55 -35.96 -6.75
N ARG A 147 -0.08 -34.81 -6.27
CA ARG A 147 -0.87 -33.71 -5.72
C ARG A 147 -0.46 -32.41 -6.38
N VAL A 148 -1.42 -31.56 -6.72
CA VAL A 148 -1.17 -30.26 -7.32
C VAL A 148 -2.08 -29.18 -6.72
N ASN A 149 -1.61 -27.95 -6.77
CA ASN A 149 -2.44 -26.76 -6.57
C ASN A 149 -2.06 -25.69 -7.60
N PHE A 150 -2.50 -24.44 -7.43
CA PHE A 150 -2.17 -23.34 -8.36
C PHE A 150 -0.67 -23.03 -8.41
N LEU A 151 0.02 -23.12 -7.27
CA LEU A 151 1.44 -22.77 -7.12
C LEU A 151 2.39 -23.94 -7.44
N GLN A 152 1.91 -25.17 -7.27
CA GLN A 152 2.67 -26.40 -7.44
C GLN A 152 2.06 -27.25 -8.57
N PRO A 153 2.24 -26.86 -9.84
CA PRO A 153 1.78 -27.65 -10.99
C PRO A 153 2.70 -28.85 -11.25
N LEU A 154 2.16 -29.86 -11.89
CA LEU A 154 2.91 -31.02 -12.39
C LEU A 154 2.72 -31.16 -13.90
N SER A 155 3.77 -31.46 -14.67
CA SER A 155 3.63 -31.54 -16.13
C SER A 155 4.56 -32.53 -16.84
N GLN A 156 4.13 -33.00 -18.02
CA GLN A 156 4.91 -33.84 -18.93
C GLN A 156 4.52 -33.53 -20.39
N THR A 157 5.45 -33.66 -21.33
CA THR A 157 5.18 -33.47 -22.77
C THR A 157 4.84 -34.80 -23.43
N ILE A 158 3.80 -34.82 -24.26
CA ILE A 158 3.35 -35.96 -25.07
C ILE A 158 3.34 -35.61 -26.56
N GLN A 159 3.43 -36.62 -27.42
CA GLN A 159 3.37 -36.46 -28.88
C GLN A 159 1.96 -36.74 -29.40
N LEU A 160 1.46 -35.90 -30.31
CA LEU A 160 0.13 -35.99 -30.91
C LEU A 160 0.23 -36.10 -32.44
N ARG A 161 -0.64 -36.92 -33.04
CA ARG A 161 -0.78 -37.04 -34.50
C ARG A 161 -2.14 -36.57 -34.98
N GLN A 162 -2.16 -35.94 -36.16
CA GLN A 162 -3.34 -35.46 -36.84
C GLN A 162 -4.36 -36.58 -37.04
N GLY A 163 -5.60 -36.33 -36.63
CA GLY A 163 -6.71 -37.27 -36.82
C GLY A 163 -6.70 -38.48 -35.88
N GLN A 164 -5.63 -38.69 -35.10
CA GLN A 164 -5.55 -39.77 -34.12
C GLN A 164 -6.44 -39.44 -32.91
N LYS A 165 -7.27 -40.39 -32.48
CA LYS A 165 -8.01 -40.24 -31.22
C LYS A 165 -7.05 -40.43 -30.06
N VAL A 166 -7.01 -39.47 -29.16
CA VAL A 166 -6.23 -39.52 -27.92
C VAL A 166 -7.19 -39.47 -26.73
N SER A 167 -7.28 -40.57 -26.00
CA SER A 167 -8.16 -40.69 -24.83
C SER A 167 -7.34 -40.73 -23.55
N LEU A 168 -7.69 -39.89 -22.59
CA LEU A 168 -7.09 -39.83 -21.27
C LEU A 168 -8.12 -40.31 -20.24
N THR A 169 -7.70 -41.17 -19.33
CA THR A 169 -8.48 -41.60 -18.16
C THR A 169 -7.60 -41.49 -16.92
N PHE A 170 -8.09 -40.93 -15.81
CA PHE A 170 -7.34 -40.81 -14.56
C PHE A 170 -8.30 -40.70 -13.37
N PHE A 171 -7.78 -40.90 -12.17
CA PHE A 171 -8.52 -40.69 -10.94
C PHE A 171 -8.14 -39.37 -10.29
N ALA A 172 -9.11 -38.67 -9.71
CA ALA A 172 -8.86 -37.48 -8.90
C ALA A 172 -9.66 -37.52 -7.60
N ARG A 173 -9.16 -36.87 -6.55
CA ARG A 173 -9.88 -36.58 -5.31
C ARG A 173 -9.46 -35.26 -4.69
N ALA A 174 -10.34 -34.63 -3.91
CA ALA A 174 -9.94 -33.50 -3.08
C ALA A 174 -8.96 -33.98 -1.98
N GLU A 175 -8.09 -33.10 -1.49
CA GLU A 175 -7.31 -33.36 -0.28
C GLU A 175 -7.73 -32.37 0.81
N GLU A 176 -8.37 -32.85 1.88
CA GLU A 176 -8.70 -32.02 3.04
C GLU A 176 -7.42 -31.60 3.79
N VAL A 177 -7.23 -30.29 3.98
CA VAL A 177 -6.23 -29.78 4.93
C VAL A 177 -6.87 -29.83 6.32
N ALA A 178 -6.31 -30.63 7.22
CA ALA A 178 -6.74 -30.67 8.61
C ALA A 178 -6.65 -29.26 9.24
N VAL A 179 -7.81 -28.66 9.51
CA VAL A 179 -7.93 -27.45 10.32
C VAL A 179 -7.71 -27.87 11.77
N PRO A 180 -6.74 -27.29 12.51
CA PRO A 180 -6.66 -27.52 13.95
C PRO A 180 -8.03 -27.24 14.58
N GLY A 181 -8.52 -28.14 15.43
CA GLY A 181 -9.86 -27.99 16.02
C GLY A 181 -10.03 -26.59 16.61
N LYS A 182 -11.01 -25.84 16.10
CA LYS A 182 -11.35 -24.51 16.63
C LYS A 182 -11.96 -24.70 18.02
N SER A 183 -11.14 -24.52 19.05
CA SER A 183 -11.63 -24.41 20.41
C SER A 183 -12.11 -22.97 20.65
N TRP A 184 -13.19 -22.79 21.42
CA TRP A 184 -13.74 -21.46 21.70
C TRP A 184 -12.75 -20.57 22.48
N ASP A 185 -11.81 -21.18 23.21
CA ASP A 185 -10.78 -20.49 23.99
C ASP A 185 -9.53 -20.14 23.16
N GLN A 186 -9.50 -20.46 21.86
CA GLN A 186 -8.40 -20.09 20.96
C GLN A 186 -8.96 -19.63 19.62
N ASN A 187 -8.82 -18.34 19.33
CA ASN A 187 -9.09 -17.83 18.00
C ASN A 187 -7.84 -17.97 17.14
N ILE A 188 -7.87 -18.91 16.20
CA ILE A 188 -6.78 -19.17 15.25
C ILE A 188 -7.28 -18.90 13.83
N VAL A 189 -6.58 -18.03 13.12
CA VAL A 189 -6.77 -17.79 11.69
C VAL A 189 -5.76 -18.64 10.92
N LEU A 190 -6.25 -19.33 9.89
CA LEU A 190 -5.39 -20.01 8.93
C LEU A 190 -5.33 -19.18 7.66
N ASP A 191 -4.13 -19.04 7.11
CA ASP A 191 -3.96 -18.67 5.71
C ASP A 191 -3.98 -19.96 4.90
N PRO A 192 -5.06 -20.21 4.16
CA PRO A 192 -5.20 -21.45 3.43
C PRO A 192 -4.35 -21.49 2.15
N HIS A 193 -3.71 -20.38 1.75
CA HIS A 193 -2.74 -20.38 0.64
C HIS A 193 -1.36 -20.87 1.08
N THR A 194 -0.97 -20.56 2.31
CA THR A 194 0.37 -20.88 2.86
C THR A 194 0.33 -22.00 3.89
N GLY A 195 -0.85 -22.39 4.37
CA GLY A 195 -1.02 -23.31 5.50
C GLY A 195 -0.60 -22.73 6.85
N GLN A 196 -0.16 -21.46 6.88
CA GLN A 196 0.26 -20.82 8.12
C GLN A 196 -0.93 -20.55 9.02
N SER A 197 -0.75 -20.77 10.33
CA SER A 197 -1.73 -20.43 11.36
C SER A 197 -1.25 -19.25 12.19
N MET A 198 -2.18 -18.37 12.57
CA MET A 198 -1.93 -17.25 13.46
C MET A 198 -2.93 -17.29 14.62
N LEU A 199 -2.43 -17.44 15.85
CA LEU A 199 -3.22 -17.27 17.07
C LEU A 199 -3.50 -15.78 17.29
N ILE A 200 -4.78 -15.40 17.22
CA ILE A 200 -5.26 -14.02 17.42
C ILE A 200 -5.41 -13.71 18.90
N SER A 201 -6.15 -14.55 19.62
CA SER A 201 -6.50 -14.36 21.03
C SER A 201 -6.71 -15.69 21.73
N SER A 202 -6.52 -15.70 23.05
CA SER A 202 -6.70 -16.86 23.92
C SER A 202 -7.61 -16.52 25.10
N GLY A 203 -8.44 -17.48 25.53
CA GLY A 203 -9.47 -17.29 26.54
C GLY A 203 -10.70 -16.58 26.01
N ARG A 204 -11.63 -16.24 26.92
CA ARG A 204 -12.88 -15.55 26.57
C ARG A 204 -12.65 -14.11 26.13
N LEU A 205 -11.88 -13.34 26.90
CA LEU A 205 -11.65 -11.92 26.72
C LEU A 205 -10.14 -11.63 26.85
N SER A 206 -9.58 -10.90 25.90
CA SER A 206 -8.17 -10.50 25.91
C SER A 206 -8.02 -9.00 25.62
N PHE A 207 -7.04 -8.38 26.29
CA PHE A 207 -6.66 -6.98 26.09
C PHE A 207 -5.21 -6.91 25.62
N VAL A 208 -4.95 -6.07 24.61
CA VAL A 208 -3.59 -5.74 24.17
C VAL A 208 -3.43 -4.22 24.24
N PRO A 209 -2.96 -3.69 25.39
CA PRO A 209 -2.78 -2.26 25.55
C PRO A 209 -1.54 -1.77 24.79
N THR A 210 -1.67 -0.55 24.29
CA THR A 210 -0.60 0.33 23.80
C THR A 210 -0.50 1.52 24.78
N PHE A 211 0.09 2.65 24.38
CA PHE A 211 0.20 3.82 25.25
C PHE A 211 -1.12 4.59 25.39
N GLU A 212 -1.85 4.81 24.29
CA GLU A 212 -3.07 5.63 24.29
C GLU A 212 -4.30 4.86 23.80
N ASN A 213 -4.19 3.55 23.57
CA ASN A 213 -5.27 2.74 23.02
C ASN A 213 -5.20 1.32 23.57
N CYS A 214 -6.27 0.55 23.41
CA CYS A 214 -6.30 -0.85 23.81
C CYS A 214 -7.11 -1.69 22.83
N SER A 215 -6.49 -2.73 22.28
CA SER A 215 -7.19 -3.73 21.47
C SER A 215 -7.92 -4.72 22.35
N ILE A 216 -9.14 -5.06 21.93
CA ILE A 216 -10.03 -5.98 22.64
C ILE A 216 -10.36 -7.14 21.70
N TYR A 217 -10.28 -8.35 22.25
CA TYR A 217 -10.70 -9.58 21.59
C TYR A 217 -11.67 -10.34 22.50
N LEU A 218 -12.81 -10.74 21.96
CA LEU A 218 -13.84 -11.51 22.66
C LEU A 218 -14.20 -12.76 21.83
N ASN A 219 -13.72 -13.92 22.25
CA ASN A 219 -13.96 -15.19 21.54
C ASN A 219 -15.36 -15.72 21.88
N ARG A 220 -16.18 -16.08 20.87
CA ARG A 220 -17.54 -16.58 21.06
C ARG A 220 -17.56 -17.91 21.79
N LEU A 221 -18.41 -18.01 22.81
CA LEU A 221 -18.74 -19.29 23.43
C LEU A 221 -19.53 -20.16 22.45
N PRO A 222 -19.50 -21.50 22.57
CA PRO A 222 -20.25 -22.41 21.69
C PRO A 222 -21.73 -22.03 21.53
N GLU A 223 -22.37 -21.64 22.63
CA GLU A 223 -23.78 -21.21 22.66
C GLU A 223 -24.05 -19.84 22.01
N GLU A 224 -23.02 -19.09 21.62
CA GLU A 224 -23.12 -17.80 20.92
C GLU A 224 -22.82 -17.92 19.43
N GLN A 225 -22.24 -19.03 19.00
CA GLN A 225 -21.84 -19.24 17.60
C GLN A 225 -23.10 -19.35 16.72
N GLY A 226 -23.07 -18.67 15.57
CA GLY A 226 -24.20 -18.62 14.64
C GLY A 226 -25.40 -17.76 15.07
N LYS A 227 -25.37 -17.18 16.28
CA LYS A 227 -26.45 -16.32 16.80
C LYS A 227 -26.25 -14.84 16.45
N ASN A 228 -27.37 -14.13 16.31
CA ASN A 228 -27.43 -12.69 16.16
C ASN A 228 -27.37 -12.02 17.53
N VAL A 229 -26.18 -11.55 17.90
CA VAL A 229 -25.89 -10.91 19.19
C VAL A 229 -25.34 -9.52 18.91
N GLN A 230 -25.94 -8.53 19.55
CA GLN A 230 -25.44 -7.15 19.57
C GLN A 230 -24.52 -6.97 20.77
N ASN A 231 -23.56 -6.06 20.68
CA ASN A 231 -22.68 -5.73 21.79
C ASN A 231 -22.61 -4.22 22.03
N GLN A 232 -22.58 -3.83 23.30
CA GLN A 232 -22.27 -2.48 23.76
C GLN A 232 -20.99 -2.55 24.59
N LEU A 233 -19.98 -1.82 24.16
CA LEU A 233 -18.70 -1.69 24.85
C LEU A 233 -18.69 -0.36 25.62
N SER A 234 -18.37 -0.42 26.90
CA SER A 234 -18.16 0.76 27.74
C SER A 234 -16.90 0.58 28.60
N PHE A 235 -16.27 1.68 28.97
CA PHE A 235 -15.03 1.68 29.76
C PHE A 235 -15.02 2.85 30.74
N ARG A 236 -14.17 2.76 31.77
CA ARG A 236 -13.87 3.90 32.65
C ARG A 236 -12.47 3.76 33.21
N ARG A 237 -11.84 4.88 33.56
CA ARG A 237 -10.59 4.85 34.32
C ARG A 237 -10.88 4.36 35.73
N GLN A 238 -10.01 3.53 36.29
CA GLN A 238 -10.17 3.06 37.66
C GLN A 238 -10.28 4.26 38.62
N GLY A 239 -11.27 4.22 39.51
CA GLY A 239 -11.57 5.30 40.45
C GLY A 239 -12.51 6.39 39.91
N GLN A 240 -12.92 6.33 38.63
CA GLN A 240 -14.02 7.13 38.11
C GLN A 240 -15.34 6.36 38.20
N ASP A 241 -16.44 7.07 38.47
CA ASP A 241 -17.76 6.44 38.56
C ASP A 241 -18.44 6.28 37.19
N GLU A 242 -18.27 7.27 36.31
CA GLU A 242 -18.92 7.32 35.00
C GLU A 242 -18.31 6.34 33.99
N TRP A 243 -19.18 5.54 33.37
CA TRP A 243 -18.86 4.70 32.22
C TRP A 243 -18.99 5.53 30.94
N GLN A 244 -17.98 5.43 30.08
CA GLN A 244 -17.96 6.03 28.74
C GLN A 244 -18.23 4.94 27.71
N ASP A 245 -19.09 5.25 26.74
CA ASP A 245 -19.37 4.33 25.62
C ASP A 245 -18.23 4.35 24.60
N ALA A 246 -17.98 3.17 24.04
CA ALA A 246 -17.02 2.91 22.99
C ALA A 246 -17.70 2.36 21.75
N PHE A 247 -16.96 2.29 20.64
CA PHE A 247 -17.47 1.60 19.45
C PHE A 247 -17.78 0.14 19.81
N PRO A 248 -18.94 -0.40 19.39
CA PRO A 248 -19.19 -1.83 19.46
C PRO A 248 -18.04 -2.61 18.83
N LEU A 249 -17.69 -3.74 19.44
CA LEU A 249 -16.75 -4.68 18.85
C LEU A 249 -17.30 -5.16 17.50
N VAL A 250 -16.43 -5.13 16.50
CA VAL A 250 -16.70 -5.68 15.18
C VAL A 250 -16.81 -7.18 15.33
N ASP A 251 -17.98 -7.70 14.97
CA ASP A 251 -18.18 -9.13 14.86
C ASP A 251 -17.27 -9.68 13.75
N VAL A 252 -16.69 -10.86 13.94
CA VAL A 252 -15.80 -11.59 13.01
C VAL A 252 -16.22 -13.06 12.96
N TRP A 253 -17.31 -13.35 12.23
CA TRP A 253 -18.05 -14.62 12.28
C TRP A 253 -17.19 -15.76 11.74
N GLN A 254 -16.35 -15.49 10.74
CA GLN A 254 -15.40 -16.45 10.18
C GLN A 254 -14.45 -17.02 11.24
N GLU A 255 -14.20 -16.23 12.28
CA GLU A 255 -13.30 -16.53 13.39
C GLU A 255 -14.05 -16.89 14.69
N ASN A 256 -15.39 -16.88 14.68
CA ASN A 256 -16.20 -17.00 15.89
C ASN A 256 -15.72 -16.05 17.01
N ALA A 257 -15.46 -14.78 16.67
CA ALA A 257 -14.97 -13.80 17.63
C ALA A 257 -15.57 -12.42 17.37
N TRP A 258 -15.49 -11.53 18.35
CA TRP A 258 -15.60 -10.09 18.17
C TRP A 258 -14.25 -9.46 18.50
N ARG A 259 -13.94 -8.33 17.87
CA ARG A 259 -12.77 -7.53 18.23
C ARG A 259 -12.98 -6.05 17.92
N GLY A 260 -12.20 -5.20 18.56
CA GLY A 260 -12.24 -3.76 18.35
C GLY A 260 -11.20 -3.06 19.21
N SER A 261 -11.27 -1.72 19.27
CA SER A 261 -10.33 -0.92 20.04
C SER A 261 -11.01 0.14 20.89
N LEU A 262 -10.48 0.36 22.09
CA LEU A 262 -10.68 1.58 22.86
C LEU A 262 -9.64 2.61 22.40
N LEU A 263 -10.08 3.85 22.18
CA LEU A 263 -9.30 4.91 21.56
C LEU A 263 -9.03 6.08 22.53
N GLN A 264 -7.92 6.79 22.36
CA GLN A 264 -7.62 8.06 23.07
C GLN A 264 -7.64 7.95 24.62
N LEU A 265 -7.11 6.85 25.13
CA LEU A 265 -6.84 6.61 26.54
C LEU A 265 -5.62 7.40 27.03
N GLN A 266 -5.48 7.51 28.34
CA GLN A 266 -4.30 8.09 28.96
C GLN A 266 -3.20 7.03 29.12
N GLU A 267 -1.96 7.42 28.89
CA GLU A 267 -0.77 6.59 29.13
C GLU A 267 -0.65 6.22 30.62
N ASP A 268 -0.13 5.02 30.89
CA ASP A 268 0.11 4.47 32.23
C ASP A 268 -1.10 4.52 33.20
N CYS A 269 -2.29 4.19 32.70
CA CYS A 269 -3.55 4.27 33.44
C CYS A 269 -4.27 2.92 33.48
N GLN A 270 -4.86 2.59 34.63
CA GLN A 270 -5.73 1.42 34.82
C GLN A 270 -7.15 1.74 34.34
N TYR A 271 -7.75 0.80 33.61
CA TYR A 271 -9.10 0.91 33.07
C TYR A 271 -9.92 -0.34 33.38
N GLU A 272 -11.20 -0.12 33.64
CA GLU A 272 -12.23 -1.16 33.73
C GLU A 272 -13.05 -1.16 32.44
N VAL A 273 -13.42 -2.35 31.95
CA VAL A 273 -14.19 -2.56 30.72
C VAL A 273 -15.41 -3.41 30.98
N GLN A 274 -16.51 -3.05 30.31
CA GLN A 274 -17.76 -3.79 30.31
C GLN A 274 -18.22 -4.00 28.86
N ILE A 275 -18.53 -5.25 28.52
CA ILE A 275 -19.16 -5.62 27.24
C ILE A 275 -20.51 -6.23 27.57
N LYS A 276 -21.59 -5.53 27.22
CA LYS A 276 -22.95 -6.04 27.34
C LYS A 276 -23.37 -6.67 26.02
N LEU A 277 -23.65 -7.96 26.03
CA LEU A 277 -24.22 -8.71 24.92
C LEU A 277 -25.75 -8.72 25.05
N THR A 278 -26.45 -8.48 23.95
CA THR A 278 -27.92 -8.52 23.90
C THR A 278 -28.47 -9.21 22.66
N GLY A 279 -29.69 -9.74 22.75
CA GLY A 279 -30.42 -10.33 21.62
C GLY A 279 -30.77 -11.79 21.88
N GLU A 280 -30.28 -12.70 21.03
CA GLU A 280 -30.45 -14.16 21.26
C GLU A 280 -29.58 -14.70 22.41
N VAL A 281 -28.63 -13.88 22.88
CA VAL A 281 -27.83 -14.11 24.08
C VAL A 281 -27.73 -12.80 24.84
N ASP A 282 -28.08 -12.83 26.12
CA ASP A 282 -27.90 -11.72 27.04
C ASP A 282 -26.80 -12.06 28.05
N ALA A 283 -25.72 -11.29 28.08
CA ALA A 283 -24.60 -11.50 28.98
C ALA A 283 -23.84 -10.19 29.27
N VAL A 284 -23.09 -10.16 30.36
CA VAL A 284 -22.16 -9.06 30.65
C VAL A 284 -20.78 -9.65 30.92
N VAL A 285 -19.80 -9.25 30.11
CA VAL A 285 -18.41 -9.63 30.27
C VAL A 285 -17.63 -8.42 30.80
N ARG A 286 -16.77 -8.64 31.79
CA ARG A 286 -15.96 -7.58 32.41
C ARG A 286 -14.49 -7.96 32.36
N GLY A 287 -13.65 -6.94 32.39
CA GLY A 287 -12.22 -7.10 32.55
C GLY A 287 -11.54 -5.78 32.85
N GLU A 288 -10.24 -5.84 33.08
CA GLU A 288 -9.41 -4.67 33.37
C GLU A 288 -8.07 -4.78 32.66
N PHE A 289 -7.46 -3.64 32.37
CA PHE A 289 -6.13 -3.55 31.79
C PHE A 289 -5.45 -2.24 32.20
N ARG A 290 -4.14 -2.16 31.96
CA ARG A 290 -3.36 -0.93 32.10
C ARG A 290 -2.75 -0.54 30.77
N THR A 291 -2.86 0.72 30.37
CA THR A 291 -2.09 1.23 29.22
C THR A 291 -0.60 1.17 29.50
N GLN A 292 0.22 1.06 28.45
CA GLN A 292 1.67 1.00 28.58
C GLN A 292 2.23 2.34 29.10
N SER A 293 3.40 2.29 29.73
CA SER A 293 4.17 3.47 30.09
C SER A 293 5.41 3.55 29.21
N SER A 294 5.67 4.72 28.64
CA SER A 294 6.94 5.02 27.97
C SER A 294 8.07 5.14 28.98
N GLN A 295 7.77 5.48 30.23
CA GLN A 295 8.79 5.50 31.29
C GLN A 295 9.06 4.08 31.76
N VAL A 296 10.15 3.50 31.24
CA VAL A 296 10.61 2.14 31.58
C VAL A 296 11.88 2.21 32.44
N PRO A 297 12.09 1.25 33.36
CA PRO A 297 13.31 1.21 34.16
C PRO A 297 14.53 0.93 33.27
N VAL A 298 15.63 1.66 33.49
CA VAL A 298 16.91 1.45 32.80
C VAL A 298 17.93 0.95 33.80
N VAL A 299 18.44 -0.28 33.62
CA VAL A 299 19.42 -0.90 34.53
C VAL A 299 20.85 -0.68 34.06
N LYS A 300 21.06 -0.48 32.75
CA LYS A 300 22.38 -0.30 32.14
C LYS A 300 22.30 0.68 30.98
N THR A 301 23.25 1.61 30.91
CA THR A 301 23.48 2.44 29.71
C THR A 301 24.81 2.03 29.08
N ILE A 302 24.79 1.75 27.78
CA ILE A 302 25.96 1.41 26.97
C ILE A 302 26.21 2.58 26.02
N THR A 303 27.35 3.25 26.19
CA THR A 303 27.83 4.25 25.23
C THR A 303 28.56 3.53 24.11
N LEU A 304 28.06 3.69 22.89
CA LEU A 304 28.66 3.12 21.70
C LEU A 304 29.90 3.92 21.27
N ASP A 305 30.92 3.21 20.77
CA ASP A 305 32.04 3.83 20.07
C ASP A 305 31.63 4.02 18.59
N PRO A 306 31.54 5.27 18.09
CA PRO A 306 31.09 5.54 16.73
C PRO A 306 32.02 4.91 15.67
N ALA A 307 33.33 4.80 15.95
CA ALA A 307 34.29 4.21 15.02
C ALA A 307 34.10 2.69 14.90
N VAL A 308 33.71 2.03 15.98
CA VAL A 308 33.37 0.59 15.96
C VAL A 308 32.05 0.37 15.25
N VAL A 309 31.02 1.17 15.57
CA VAL A 309 29.70 1.00 14.93
C VAL A 309 29.74 1.31 13.44
N ALA A 310 30.61 2.22 13.01
CA ALA A 310 30.79 2.60 11.61
C ALA A 310 31.06 1.42 10.66
N GLU A 311 31.71 0.35 11.15
CA GLU A 311 31.99 -0.85 10.36
C GLU A 311 30.77 -1.79 10.20
N GLY A 312 29.71 -1.56 10.98
CA GLY A 312 28.58 -2.48 11.13
C GLY A 312 28.58 -3.11 12.51
N TRP A 313 27.40 -3.12 13.16
CA TRP A 313 27.29 -3.51 14.55
C TRP A 313 26.02 -4.31 14.82
N THR A 314 26.11 -5.29 15.72
CA THR A 314 24.98 -6.11 16.15
C THR A 314 24.76 -5.91 17.63
N VAL A 315 23.49 -5.82 18.05
CA VAL A 315 23.12 -5.75 19.47
C VAL A 315 23.58 -7.02 20.17
N THR A 316 24.35 -6.86 21.25
CA THR A 316 24.96 -7.97 21.99
C THR A 316 24.28 -8.25 23.34
N GLU A 317 23.57 -7.26 23.90
CA GLU A 317 22.91 -7.40 25.20
C GLU A 317 21.42 -7.03 25.13
N SER A 318 20.61 -7.82 25.84
CA SER A 318 19.17 -7.62 26.04
C SER A 318 18.87 -7.40 27.53
N GLY A 319 17.86 -6.58 27.82
CA GLY A 319 17.38 -6.31 29.17
C GLY A 319 16.32 -7.28 29.66
N ARG A 320 15.52 -6.82 30.62
CA ARG A 320 14.37 -7.52 31.22
C ARG A 320 13.23 -6.52 31.50
N PRO A 321 11.99 -6.97 31.80
CA PRO A 321 10.88 -6.08 32.11
C PRO A 321 11.16 -5.04 33.21
N ASP A 322 11.98 -5.41 34.19
CA ASP A 322 12.39 -4.59 35.34
C ASP A 322 13.69 -3.80 35.10
N GLY A 323 14.29 -3.91 33.91
CA GLY A 323 15.53 -3.22 33.58
C GLY A 323 15.91 -3.31 32.10
N TYR A 324 15.60 -2.26 31.34
CA TYR A 324 16.02 -2.09 29.96
C TYR A 324 17.51 -1.76 29.85
N ILE A 325 18.11 -2.16 28.73
CA ILE A 325 19.45 -1.72 28.34
C ILE A 325 19.32 -0.57 27.35
N ARG A 326 19.92 0.57 27.69
CA ARG A 326 19.90 1.77 26.85
C ARG A 326 21.23 1.94 26.10
N TYR A 327 21.17 2.03 24.77
CA TYR A 327 22.29 2.36 23.91
C TYR A 327 22.23 3.82 23.48
N ILE A 328 23.34 4.53 23.67
CA ILE A 328 23.52 5.94 23.27
C ILE A 328 24.82 6.10 22.48
N CYS A 329 24.90 7.14 21.67
CA CYS A 329 26.13 7.56 21.01
C CYS A 329 26.14 9.10 20.92
N PRO A 330 26.90 9.79 21.80
CA PRO A 330 26.93 11.25 21.82
C PRO A 330 27.46 11.87 20.53
N GLU A 331 28.38 11.18 19.85
CA GLU A 331 28.94 11.61 18.57
C GLU A 331 28.19 10.98 17.38
N PRO A 332 28.06 11.69 16.24
CA PRO A 332 27.46 11.11 15.05
C PRO A 332 28.22 9.89 14.54
N ILE A 333 27.49 8.82 14.24
CA ILE A 333 28.01 7.61 13.61
C ILE A 333 28.06 7.84 12.10
N GLN A 334 29.27 7.89 11.55
CA GLN A 334 29.52 7.93 10.11
C GLN A 334 29.85 6.52 9.62
N ALA A 335 28.88 5.84 9.02
CA ALA A 335 29.07 4.48 8.53
C ALA A 335 30.14 4.41 7.43
N ARG A 336 30.80 3.26 7.31
CA ARG A 336 31.52 2.89 6.09
C ARG A 336 30.56 2.17 5.13
N PRO A 337 30.77 2.28 3.81
CA PRO A 337 29.98 1.53 2.82
C PRO A 337 29.92 0.03 3.17
N GLY A 338 28.78 -0.60 2.95
CA GLY A 338 28.58 -2.02 3.24
C GLY A 338 27.26 -2.56 2.68
N ASP A 339 27.17 -3.88 2.58
CA ASP A 339 26.04 -4.58 1.94
C ASP A 339 24.94 -5.00 2.93
N THR A 340 25.08 -4.64 4.20
CA THR A 340 24.10 -4.93 5.26
C THR A 340 23.63 -3.64 5.94
N PRO A 341 22.49 -3.66 6.66
CA PRO A 341 22.13 -2.56 7.55
C PRO A 341 23.27 -2.23 8.53
N LEU A 342 23.37 -0.98 8.97
CA LEU A 342 24.44 -0.55 9.87
C LEU A 342 24.33 -1.21 11.25
N ILE A 343 23.16 -1.14 11.87
CA ILE A 343 22.87 -1.75 13.17
C ILE A 343 21.85 -2.87 12.98
N ILE A 344 22.14 -4.05 13.53
CA ILE A 344 21.25 -5.22 13.49
C ILE A 344 20.88 -5.62 14.91
N ALA A 345 19.59 -5.79 15.18
CA ALA A 345 19.10 -6.47 16.37
C ALA A 345 18.26 -7.67 15.92
N ASP A 346 18.75 -8.88 16.19
CA ASP A 346 18.04 -10.12 15.90
C ASP A 346 17.81 -10.87 17.20
N GLY A 347 16.55 -11.10 17.56
CA GLY A 347 16.18 -11.69 18.85
C GLY A 347 16.48 -10.81 20.08
N ALA A 348 16.65 -9.50 19.91
CA ALA A 348 16.94 -8.60 21.03
C ALA A 348 15.68 -8.30 21.86
N GLU A 349 15.86 -8.06 23.16
CA GLU A 349 14.76 -7.78 24.08
C GLU A 349 15.03 -6.63 25.05
N TYR A 350 14.02 -5.82 25.36
CA TYR A 350 14.08 -4.77 26.38
C TYR A 350 15.26 -3.80 26.16
N VAL A 351 15.33 -3.26 24.94
CA VAL A 351 16.42 -2.36 24.49
C VAL A 351 15.86 -0.98 24.14
N ILE A 352 16.62 0.06 24.48
CA ILE A 352 16.36 1.44 24.06
C ILE A 352 17.54 1.91 23.19
N PHE A 353 17.26 2.41 21.99
CA PHE A 353 18.17 3.24 21.21
C PHE A 353 17.78 4.70 21.42
N GLU A 354 18.64 5.50 22.04
CA GLU A 354 18.31 6.87 22.43
C GLU A 354 19.34 7.87 21.88
N GLY A 355 18.86 8.89 21.18
CA GLY A 355 19.67 10.03 20.75
C GLY A 355 20.70 9.72 19.67
N LEU A 356 20.60 8.59 18.97
CA LEU A 356 21.57 8.22 17.93
C LEU A 356 21.48 9.15 16.71
N THR A 357 22.60 9.71 16.28
CA THR A 357 22.74 10.37 14.97
C THR A 357 23.52 9.45 14.03
N VAL A 358 22.86 8.93 13.00
CA VAL A 358 23.43 7.94 12.06
C VAL A 358 23.44 8.49 10.64
N ARG A 359 24.58 8.37 9.97
CA ARG A 359 24.74 8.56 8.53
C ARG A 359 25.19 7.22 7.93
N ALA A 360 24.28 6.49 7.30
CA ALA A 360 24.49 5.09 6.93
C ALA A 360 25.25 4.87 5.60
N GLN A 361 25.67 5.94 4.92
CA GLN A 361 26.56 5.95 3.75
C GLN A 361 26.26 4.88 2.67
N GLY A 362 25.02 4.84 2.17
CA GLY A 362 24.62 3.97 1.06
C GLY A 362 24.33 2.51 1.45
N ARG A 363 24.39 2.16 2.74
CA ARG A 363 23.96 0.84 3.23
C ARG A 363 22.47 0.63 3.00
N PRO A 364 21.98 -0.62 2.81
CA PRO A 364 20.56 -0.90 2.60
C PRO A 364 19.66 -0.47 3.76
N GLY A 365 20.20 -0.23 4.96
CA GLY A 365 19.44 0.40 6.03
C GLY A 365 20.29 0.95 7.17
N ALA A 366 19.70 1.80 8.01
CA ALA A 366 20.39 2.28 9.21
C ALA A 366 20.25 1.27 10.35
N ILE A 367 19.03 0.82 10.64
CA ILE A 367 18.77 -0.16 11.70
C ILE A 367 17.81 -1.24 11.22
N SER A 368 18.10 -2.51 11.51
CA SER A 368 17.20 -3.64 11.21
C SER A 368 16.89 -4.44 12.46
N LEU A 369 15.60 -4.61 12.73
CA LEU A 369 15.05 -5.50 13.75
C LEU A 369 14.50 -6.77 13.11
N ASN A 370 14.88 -7.92 13.65
CA ASN A 370 14.31 -9.22 13.35
C ASN A 370 13.96 -9.93 14.66
N ASN A 371 12.80 -10.57 14.73
CA ASN A 371 12.41 -11.46 15.84
C ASN A 371 12.57 -10.82 17.25
N SER A 372 12.52 -9.49 17.35
CA SER A 372 12.89 -8.74 18.56
C SER A 372 11.65 -8.24 19.29
N ARG A 373 11.77 -7.99 20.60
CA ARG A 373 10.63 -7.55 21.41
C ARG A 373 10.96 -6.48 22.44
N PHE A 374 10.00 -5.62 22.76
CA PHE A 374 10.17 -4.55 23.74
C PHE A 374 11.35 -3.62 23.38
N ILE A 375 11.37 -3.13 22.15
CA ILE A 375 12.43 -2.24 21.64
C ILE A 375 11.89 -0.81 21.53
N GLN A 376 12.66 0.18 21.96
CA GLN A 376 12.29 1.59 21.88
C GLN A 376 13.36 2.37 21.11
N PHE A 377 12.97 3.10 20.07
CA PHE A 377 13.78 4.12 19.41
C PHE A 377 13.30 5.49 19.85
N ARG A 378 14.21 6.30 20.36
CA ARG A 378 13.91 7.61 20.94
C ARG A 378 14.85 8.67 20.43
N ASN A 379 14.30 9.72 19.84
CA ASN A 379 15.09 10.89 19.44
C ASN A 379 16.28 10.53 18.52
N CYS A 380 16.11 9.54 17.64
CA CYS A 380 17.14 9.17 16.68
C CYS A 380 17.05 10.06 15.43
N ASP A 381 18.21 10.44 14.88
CA ASP A 381 18.38 11.10 13.59
C ASP A 381 19.04 10.10 12.63
N LEU A 382 18.30 9.63 11.63
CA LEU A 382 18.73 8.58 10.70
C LEU A 382 18.68 9.09 9.25
N SER A 383 19.83 9.08 8.58
CA SER A 383 19.94 9.46 7.17
C SER A 383 21.08 8.74 6.45
N GLY A 384 21.20 8.98 5.13
CA GLY A 384 22.27 8.45 4.29
C GLY A 384 22.21 6.95 4.03
N TYR A 385 21.12 6.26 4.38
CA TYR A 385 20.87 4.87 3.98
C TYR A 385 20.26 4.81 2.58
N GLY A 386 20.19 3.62 1.99
CA GLY A 386 19.70 3.41 0.62
C GLY A 386 20.85 3.21 -0.35
N ARG A 387 20.89 2.03 -0.97
CA ARG A 387 21.91 1.64 -1.94
C ARG A 387 21.85 2.54 -3.15
N ILE A 388 23.03 2.99 -3.58
CA ILE A 388 23.18 3.81 -4.79
C ILE A 388 23.26 2.88 -6.00
N GLY A 389 22.34 3.04 -6.94
CA GLY A 389 22.30 2.26 -8.17
C GLY A 389 22.20 3.10 -9.43
N GLN A 390 22.21 2.44 -10.58
CA GLN A 390 22.00 3.07 -11.87
C GLN A 390 20.51 3.01 -12.26
N ARG A 391 19.93 4.16 -12.65
CA ARG A 391 18.58 4.21 -13.23
C ARG A 391 18.56 3.52 -14.59
N ARG A 392 17.76 2.46 -14.76
CA ARG A 392 17.67 1.67 -16.01
C ARG A 392 16.44 2.04 -16.83
N ILE A 393 16.56 3.15 -17.56
CA ILE A 393 15.53 3.64 -18.49
C ILE A 393 15.23 2.63 -19.61
N ASP A 394 16.16 1.72 -19.92
CA ASP A 394 15.95 0.66 -20.89
C ASP A 394 15.03 -0.46 -20.42
N LEU A 395 14.86 -0.60 -19.10
CA LEU A 395 13.98 -1.58 -18.47
C LEU A 395 12.65 -0.92 -18.05
N ASN A 396 12.55 -0.52 -16.79
CA ASN A 396 11.36 0.04 -16.15
C ASN A 396 11.62 1.37 -15.43
N GLY A 397 12.82 1.96 -15.61
CA GLY A 397 13.23 3.23 -14.99
C GLY A 397 13.48 3.17 -13.49
N GLN A 398 13.47 1.97 -12.89
CA GLN A 398 13.92 1.75 -11.51
C GLN A 398 15.46 1.79 -11.42
N PHE A 399 15.96 1.85 -10.19
CA PHE A 399 17.39 1.79 -9.91
C PHE A 399 17.85 0.34 -9.72
N TYR A 400 19.01 0.02 -10.29
CA TYR A 400 19.59 -1.32 -10.22
C TYR A 400 21.00 -1.28 -9.66
N THR A 401 21.34 -2.30 -8.88
CA THR A 401 22.71 -2.59 -8.44
C THR A 401 23.59 -3.00 -9.64
N ALA A 402 24.92 -3.00 -9.44
CA ALA A 402 25.88 -3.39 -10.47
C ALA A 402 25.68 -4.85 -10.97
N ASN A 403 25.15 -5.75 -10.15
CA ASN A 403 24.83 -7.13 -10.52
C ASN A 403 23.43 -7.29 -11.15
N GLY A 404 22.71 -6.19 -11.41
CA GLY A 404 21.44 -6.22 -12.15
C GLY A 404 20.21 -6.54 -11.31
N ALA A 405 20.26 -6.41 -9.97
CA ALA A 405 19.08 -6.52 -9.12
C ALA A 405 18.41 -5.15 -8.94
N VAL A 406 17.08 -5.11 -8.89
CA VAL A 406 16.31 -3.91 -8.53
C VAL A 406 16.66 -3.51 -7.10
N ILE A 407 16.88 -2.21 -6.87
CA ILE A 407 17.02 -1.65 -5.53
C ILE A 407 15.61 -1.30 -5.03
N ASN A 408 15.16 -2.03 -4.03
CA ASN A 408 13.92 -1.76 -3.29
C ASN A 408 14.08 -2.15 -1.83
N TYR A 409 13.14 -1.74 -0.98
CA TYR A 409 13.06 -2.12 0.44
C TYR A 409 14.24 -1.66 1.30
N ASP A 410 14.98 -0.67 0.83
CA ASP A 410 15.97 -0.02 1.69
C ASP A 410 15.25 0.87 2.70
N SER A 411 15.71 0.93 3.94
CA SER A 411 14.94 1.59 5.00
C SER A 411 15.79 2.17 6.11
N GLY A 412 15.34 3.30 6.69
CA GLY A 412 15.93 3.83 7.92
C GLY A 412 15.83 2.81 9.04
N ILE A 413 14.61 2.33 9.31
CA ILE A 413 14.34 1.25 10.27
C ILE A 413 13.57 0.13 9.58
N ARG A 414 14.08 -1.10 9.64
CA ARG A 414 13.33 -2.30 9.26
C ARG A 414 12.80 -3.01 10.50
N ILE A 415 11.52 -3.39 10.50
CA ILE A 415 10.84 -4.08 11.60
C ILE A 415 10.20 -5.36 11.06
N ALA A 416 10.81 -6.51 11.35
CA ALA A 416 10.33 -7.80 10.89
C ALA A 416 10.08 -8.79 12.02
N SER A 417 8.86 -9.34 12.10
CA SER A 417 8.48 -10.37 13.09
C SER A 417 8.74 -9.96 14.54
N CYS A 418 8.48 -8.70 14.84
CA CYS A 418 8.76 -8.07 16.13
C CYS A 418 7.50 -7.85 16.98
N GLN A 419 7.67 -7.65 18.28
CA GLN A 419 6.57 -7.39 19.22
C GLN A 419 6.88 -6.23 20.18
N ASN A 420 5.90 -5.38 20.52
CA ASN A 420 6.09 -4.28 21.48
C ASN A 420 7.23 -3.35 21.05
N ILE A 421 7.10 -2.73 19.88
CA ILE A 421 8.10 -1.82 19.32
C ILE A 421 7.58 -0.39 19.43
N LEU A 422 8.39 0.52 19.96
CA LEU A 422 8.10 1.95 19.99
C LEU A 422 9.13 2.69 19.13
N VAL A 423 8.66 3.45 18.15
CA VAL A 423 9.47 4.42 17.41
C VAL A 423 8.91 5.79 17.73
N GLU A 424 9.65 6.60 18.51
CA GLU A 424 9.19 7.93 18.87
C GLU A 424 10.21 9.04 18.68
N ARG A 425 9.69 10.21 18.28
CA ARG A 425 10.46 11.46 18.19
C ARG A 425 11.69 11.35 17.27
N CYS A 426 11.69 10.42 16.32
CA CYS A 426 12.78 10.21 15.39
C CYS A 426 12.65 11.11 14.16
N TYR A 427 13.79 11.54 13.64
CA TYR A 427 13.93 12.23 12.36
C TYR A 427 14.56 11.27 11.36
N ILE A 428 13.79 10.79 10.37
CA ILE A 428 14.28 9.87 9.34
C ILE A 428 14.15 10.56 7.99
N HIS A 429 15.28 10.79 7.35
CA HIS A 429 15.37 11.75 6.25
C HIS A 429 16.53 11.44 5.31
N HIS A 430 16.55 12.08 4.14
CA HIS A 430 17.67 12.10 3.18
C HIS A 430 18.36 10.74 3.01
N PRO A 431 17.67 9.77 2.38
CA PRO A 431 18.35 8.58 1.93
C PRO A 431 19.49 8.97 0.96
N ALA A 432 20.53 8.14 0.87
CA ALA A 432 21.60 8.29 -0.10
C ALA A 432 21.15 7.97 -1.53
N SER A 433 19.99 7.33 -1.70
CA SER A 433 19.36 7.02 -2.99
C SER A 433 17.95 7.64 -3.10
N THR A 434 17.23 7.35 -4.18
CA THR A 434 15.87 7.86 -4.43
C THR A 434 15.02 6.78 -5.08
N ALA A 435 13.70 6.84 -4.93
CA ALA A 435 12.78 5.99 -5.67
C ALA A 435 12.47 6.60 -7.04
N ASN A 436 12.23 5.77 -8.06
CA ASN A 436 11.59 6.26 -9.28
C ASN A 436 10.15 6.66 -9.00
N SER A 437 9.60 7.56 -9.82
CA SER A 437 8.15 7.78 -9.85
C SER A 437 7.42 6.83 -10.79
N TRP A 438 6.10 6.89 -10.63
CA TRP A 438 5.09 6.30 -11.51
C TRP A 438 5.20 6.76 -12.97
N LEU A 439 5.92 7.84 -13.28
CA LEU A 439 6.32 8.21 -14.65
C LEU A 439 6.92 7.04 -15.42
N TYR A 440 7.69 6.20 -14.73
CA TYR A 440 8.44 5.09 -15.30
C TYR A 440 7.77 3.74 -15.02
N SER A 441 7.50 3.42 -13.76
CA SER A 441 6.86 2.19 -13.28
C SER A 441 6.47 2.34 -11.81
N HIS A 442 5.96 1.28 -11.18
CA HIS A 442 5.76 1.27 -9.73
C HIS A 442 7.07 1.72 -9.03
N PRO A 443 7.01 2.73 -8.14
CA PRO A 443 8.16 3.16 -7.37
C PRO A 443 8.83 2.00 -6.64
N ALA A 444 10.16 2.01 -6.65
CA ALA A 444 11.01 1.09 -5.92
C ALA A 444 12.22 1.88 -5.42
N GLY A 445 12.56 1.75 -4.15
CA GLY A 445 13.63 2.53 -3.56
C GLY A 445 13.62 2.56 -2.03
N PRO A 446 14.15 3.65 -1.43
CA PRO A 446 14.23 3.78 0.02
C PRO A 446 12.90 4.19 0.64
N ASN A 447 12.72 3.79 1.91
CA ASN A 447 11.60 4.15 2.79
C ASN A 447 12.12 4.71 4.12
N ALA A 448 11.28 5.39 4.91
CA ALA A 448 11.66 5.72 6.29
C ALA A 448 11.62 4.46 7.18
N ILE A 449 10.52 3.70 7.09
CA ILE A 449 10.34 2.43 7.78
C ILE A 449 9.87 1.37 6.79
N LEU A 450 10.41 0.16 6.92
CA LEU A 450 9.89 -1.05 6.29
C LEU A 450 9.36 -2.00 7.37
N VAL A 451 8.11 -2.43 7.27
CA VAL A 451 7.46 -3.25 8.30
C VAL A 451 6.81 -4.50 7.71
N GLY A 452 7.00 -5.68 8.31
CA GLY A 452 6.31 -6.89 7.86
C GLY A 452 6.58 -8.15 8.70
N GLY A 453 5.93 -9.26 8.34
CA GLY A 453 6.24 -10.58 8.90
C GLY A 453 5.65 -10.85 10.28
N ASN A 454 4.35 -10.60 10.50
CA ASN A 454 3.62 -10.90 11.74
C ASN A 454 4.02 -10.03 12.94
N ASN A 455 4.13 -8.71 12.74
CA ASN A 455 4.40 -7.79 13.84
C ASN A 455 3.21 -7.70 14.81
N ARG A 456 3.49 -7.35 16.07
CA ARG A 456 2.44 -7.21 17.10
C ARG A 456 2.75 -6.03 17.99
N ASN A 457 1.75 -5.19 18.27
CA ASN A 457 1.92 -4.09 19.23
C ASN A 457 3.08 -3.16 18.84
N THR A 458 2.99 -2.58 17.64
CA THR A 458 3.99 -1.60 17.14
C THR A 458 3.39 -0.20 17.22
N VAL A 459 4.11 0.71 17.84
CA VAL A 459 3.72 2.10 18.02
C VAL A 459 4.74 3.01 17.33
N VAL A 460 4.26 3.85 16.42
CA VAL A 460 5.06 4.84 15.69
C VAL A 460 4.47 6.22 15.98
N ARG A 461 5.14 7.04 16.80
CA ARG A 461 4.58 8.33 17.24
C ARG A 461 5.53 9.52 17.21
N TYR A 462 5.01 10.70 16.88
CA TYR A 462 5.76 11.96 16.98
C TYR A 462 7.02 12.03 16.11
N ASN A 463 7.07 11.24 15.03
CA ASN A 463 8.23 11.20 14.13
C ASN A 463 8.07 12.15 12.96
N ASP A 464 9.19 12.50 12.34
CA ASP A 464 9.28 13.26 11.10
C ASP A 464 9.93 12.40 10.01
N PHE A 465 9.13 11.99 9.02
CA PHE A 465 9.57 11.22 7.85
C PHE A 465 9.63 12.14 6.64
N ILE A 466 10.82 12.66 6.35
CA ILE A 466 11.00 13.78 5.40
C ILE A 466 11.87 13.34 4.23
N GLY A 467 11.24 13.13 3.08
CA GLY A 467 11.94 12.92 1.81
C GLY A 467 12.58 14.22 1.31
N ASN A 468 13.36 14.14 0.24
CA ASN A 468 13.82 15.32 -0.50
C ASN A 468 13.02 15.42 -1.81
N ASP A 469 12.84 16.62 -2.37
CA ASP A 469 12.08 16.81 -3.62
C ASP A 469 12.62 16.00 -4.81
N ARG A 470 13.94 15.74 -4.82
CA ARG A 470 14.66 14.88 -5.78
C ARG A 470 15.04 13.50 -5.21
N GLY A 471 15.01 13.37 -3.88
CA GLY A 471 15.30 12.15 -3.11
C GLY A 471 14.05 11.63 -2.41
N ARG A 472 12.98 11.38 -3.17
CA ARG A 472 11.69 10.97 -2.60
C ARG A 472 11.71 9.51 -2.18
N TRP A 473 10.87 9.21 -1.20
CA TRP A 473 10.61 7.83 -0.80
C TRP A 473 9.91 7.05 -1.92
N ASN A 474 10.01 5.72 -1.87
CA ASN A 474 8.97 4.88 -2.46
C ASN A 474 7.67 5.17 -1.70
N ASP A 475 7.54 4.57 -0.52
CA ASP A 475 6.60 4.99 0.52
C ASP A 475 7.38 5.56 1.70
N ALA A 476 6.80 6.49 2.47
CA ALA A 476 7.48 6.86 3.72
C ALA A 476 7.45 5.67 4.71
N ILE A 477 6.36 4.90 4.76
CA ILE A 477 6.33 3.58 5.41
C ILE A 477 5.76 2.54 4.43
N GLU A 478 6.59 1.58 4.04
CA GLU A 478 6.24 0.47 3.15
C GLU A 478 5.97 -0.81 3.96
N CYS A 479 5.00 -1.60 3.53
CA CYS A 479 4.66 -2.88 4.13
C CYS A 479 5.24 -4.06 3.32
N GLY A 480 5.71 -5.07 4.04
CA GLY A 480 5.97 -6.39 3.47
C GLY A 480 4.70 -7.25 3.53
N GLY A 481 4.33 -7.88 2.42
CA GLY A 481 3.23 -8.87 2.39
C GLY A 481 1.83 -8.26 2.40
N ASN A 482 1.59 -7.20 1.63
CA ASN A 482 0.35 -6.42 1.61
C ASN A 482 -0.96 -7.21 1.46
N GLY A 483 -0.93 -8.35 0.76
CA GLY A 483 -2.08 -9.25 0.60
C GLY A 483 -2.21 -10.34 1.66
N MET A 484 -1.28 -10.41 2.61
CA MET A 484 -1.11 -11.53 3.54
C MET A 484 -1.67 -11.19 4.92
N MET A 485 -2.20 -12.20 5.62
CA MET A 485 -2.75 -12.02 6.96
C MET A 485 -1.70 -11.61 8.02
N TYR A 486 -0.42 -11.84 7.72
CA TYR A 486 0.75 -11.48 8.53
C TYR A 486 1.56 -10.33 7.90
N GLY A 487 0.97 -9.62 6.94
CA GLY A 487 1.58 -8.47 6.28
C GLY A 487 1.64 -7.22 7.16
N GLY A 488 2.57 -6.33 6.83
CA GLY A 488 2.67 -5.00 7.42
C GLY A 488 2.84 -4.97 8.94
N PHE A 489 2.16 -4.02 9.58
CA PHE A 489 2.05 -3.95 11.04
C PHE A 489 1.31 -5.16 11.64
N THR A 490 0.56 -5.90 10.81
CA THR A 490 -0.25 -7.09 11.14
C THR A 490 -1.34 -6.83 12.18
N ARG A 491 -1.00 -6.47 13.42
CA ARG A 491 -1.99 -6.22 14.48
C ARG A 491 -1.52 -5.38 15.66
N ASP A 492 -2.51 -4.84 16.35
CA ASP A 492 -2.39 -4.12 17.62
C ASP A 492 -1.52 -2.86 17.52
N ALA A 493 -1.49 -2.19 16.38
CA ALA A 493 -0.56 -1.09 16.10
C ALA A 493 -1.20 0.30 16.23
N ASP A 494 -0.39 1.28 16.68
CA ASP A 494 -0.75 2.70 16.73
C ASP A 494 0.27 3.52 15.93
N ILE A 495 -0.23 4.36 15.02
CA ILE A 495 0.61 5.24 14.21
C ILE A 495 0.03 6.65 14.31
N TYR A 496 0.65 7.51 15.11
CA TYR A 496 0.04 8.80 15.41
C TYR A 496 0.97 9.97 15.63
N GLY A 497 0.50 11.16 15.27
CA GLY A 497 1.34 12.35 15.36
C GLY A 497 2.59 12.23 14.51
N ASN A 498 2.58 11.63 13.33
CA ASN A 498 3.76 11.60 12.45
C ASN A 498 3.59 12.56 11.28
N TRP A 499 4.69 13.13 10.80
CA TRP A 499 4.72 13.85 9.53
C TRP A 499 5.24 12.92 8.44
N PHE A 500 4.42 12.69 7.41
CA PHE A 500 4.83 11.99 6.20
C PHE A 500 4.91 13.01 5.08
N ILE A 501 6.10 13.23 4.51
CA ILE A 501 6.25 14.19 3.42
C ILE A 501 7.22 13.71 2.33
N PHE A 502 6.81 13.89 1.07
CA PHE A 502 7.58 13.60 -0.15
C PHE A 502 7.80 12.11 -0.45
N ALA A 503 6.71 11.39 -0.68
CA ALA A 503 6.70 10.03 -1.23
C ALA A 503 6.34 10.04 -2.73
N ASN A 504 6.88 9.07 -3.49
CA ASN A 504 6.54 8.87 -4.90
C ASN A 504 5.34 7.93 -5.09
N ASP A 505 5.01 7.07 -4.13
CA ASP A 505 3.77 6.30 -4.09
C ASP A 505 2.90 6.70 -2.89
N ASP A 506 2.74 5.84 -1.88
CA ASP A 506 1.90 6.07 -0.72
C ASP A 506 2.68 6.83 0.38
N CYS A 507 2.02 7.69 1.15
CA CYS A 507 2.63 8.16 2.39
C CYS A 507 2.84 6.99 3.37
N ILE A 508 1.88 6.08 3.42
CA ILE A 508 1.95 4.91 4.30
C ILE A 508 1.07 3.77 3.76
N GLU A 509 1.65 2.58 3.77
CA GLU A 509 0.89 1.34 3.67
C GLU A 509 0.51 0.85 5.07
N LEU A 510 -0.79 0.62 5.30
CA LEU A 510 -1.33 -0.03 6.50
C LEU A 510 -1.67 -1.50 6.25
N GLU A 511 -1.41 -1.98 5.04
CA GLU A 511 -1.97 -3.18 4.43
C GLU A 511 -1.50 -4.49 5.11
N GLY A 512 -2.13 -5.60 4.72
CA GLY A 512 -1.90 -6.91 5.30
C GLY A 512 -2.93 -7.24 6.38
N GLY A 513 -2.48 -7.74 7.54
CA GLY A 513 -3.38 -8.15 8.62
C GLY A 513 -4.30 -7.02 9.10
N GLU A 514 -3.72 -5.85 9.32
CA GLU A 514 -4.41 -4.60 9.67
C GLU A 514 -5.43 -4.74 10.83
N MET A 515 -5.14 -5.58 11.83
CA MET A 515 -6.08 -5.86 12.92
C MET A 515 -5.91 -4.93 14.10
N ASN A 516 -6.98 -4.25 14.51
CA ASN A 516 -6.91 -3.22 15.54
C ASN A 516 -5.79 -2.22 15.25
N LEU A 517 -5.61 -1.82 13.99
CA LEU A 517 -4.64 -0.82 13.61
C LEU A 517 -5.27 0.57 13.77
N ARG A 518 -4.55 1.52 14.39
CA ARG A 518 -5.04 2.86 14.69
C ARG A 518 -4.09 3.90 14.09
N PHE A 519 -4.59 4.73 13.19
CA PHE A 519 -3.84 5.77 12.48
C PHE A 519 -4.47 7.15 12.71
N TYR A 520 -3.84 8.00 13.51
CA TYR A 520 -4.47 9.26 13.92
C TYR A 520 -3.54 10.44 14.19
N TYR A 521 -4.03 11.67 14.12
CA TYR A 521 -3.23 12.89 14.34
C TYR A 521 -1.99 13.05 13.45
N ASN A 522 -1.95 12.37 12.31
CA ASN A 522 -0.85 12.48 11.37
C ASN A 522 -1.09 13.63 10.37
N ARG A 523 0.01 14.14 9.80
CA ARG A 523 0.01 15.01 8.63
C ARG A 523 0.67 14.26 7.48
N LEU A 524 -0.04 14.15 6.36
CA LEU A 524 0.43 13.53 5.14
C LEU A 524 0.49 14.61 4.06
N GLU A 525 1.62 14.75 3.36
CA GLU A 525 1.83 15.85 2.42
C GLU A 525 2.75 15.49 1.25
N GLY A 526 2.47 16.00 0.03
CA GLY A 526 3.36 15.82 -1.12
C GLY A 526 3.57 14.36 -1.55
N TYR A 527 2.47 13.63 -1.78
CA TYR A 527 2.45 12.19 -2.09
C TYR A 527 1.66 11.86 -3.37
N LEU A 528 1.88 10.71 -4.01
CA LEU A 528 0.92 10.25 -5.02
C LEU A 528 -0.38 9.87 -4.32
N SER A 529 -0.33 8.96 -3.35
CA SER A 529 -1.50 8.50 -2.59
C SER A 529 -1.26 8.66 -1.09
N GLY A 530 -2.33 8.85 -0.33
CA GLY A 530 -2.25 9.13 1.11
C GLY A 530 -1.96 7.87 1.92
N ALA A 531 -2.97 7.37 2.63
CA ALA A 531 -2.87 6.12 3.38
C ALA A 531 -3.50 4.98 2.58
N SER A 532 -2.80 3.85 2.48
CA SER A 532 -3.31 2.66 1.83
C SER A 532 -3.77 1.61 2.84
N THR A 533 -4.96 1.08 2.59
CA THR A 533 -5.61 -0.03 3.31
C THR A 533 -5.98 -1.14 2.34
N GLY A 534 -5.20 -1.26 1.25
CA GLY A 534 -5.54 -1.95 0.01
C GLY A 534 -6.13 -3.33 0.18
N CYS A 535 -5.88 -4.03 1.28
CA CYS A 535 -6.79 -5.09 1.70
C CYS A 535 -7.53 -4.89 3.02
N CYS A 536 -6.93 -4.40 4.11
CA CYS A 536 -7.45 -4.63 5.47
C CYS A 536 -7.94 -6.08 5.63
N ARG A 537 -6.99 -7.03 5.64
CA ARG A 537 -7.30 -8.46 5.43
C ARG A 537 -8.19 -9.03 6.52
N LEU A 538 -7.92 -8.65 7.77
CA LEU A 538 -8.56 -9.19 8.96
C LEU A 538 -9.27 -8.10 9.78
N GLY A 539 -8.69 -6.90 9.89
CA GLY A 539 -9.34 -5.74 10.51
C GLY A 539 -9.66 -5.93 12.01
N PRO A 540 -10.36 -4.97 12.63
CA PRO A 540 -10.72 -3.67 12.07
C PRO A 540 -9.54 -2.69 12.04
N SER A 541 -9.59 -1.73 11.12
CA SER A 541 -8.65 -0.61 11.01
C SER A 541 -9.35 0.70 11.33
N TYR A 542 -8.67 1.63 11.99
CA TYR A 542 -9.20 2.92 12.42
C TYR A 542 -8.30 4.05 11.92
N GLN A 543 -8.82 4.90 11.05
CA GLN A 543 -8.16 6.12 10.60
C GLN A 543 -8.96 7.33 11.04
N PHE A 544 -8.39 8.16 11.92
CA PHE A 544 -9.14 9.31 12.41
C PHE A 544 -8.30 10.54 12.71
N ARG A 545 -8.88 11.72 12.49
CA ARG A 545 -8.24 13.00 12.83
C ARG A 545 -6.85 13.19 12.20
N ASN A 546 -6.65 12.68 10.99
CA ASN A 546 -5.48 12.96 10.16
C ASN A 546 -5.77 14.10 9.19
N ILE A 547 -4.71 14.77 8.74
CA ILE A 547 -4.79 15.76 7.67
C ILE A 547 -3.96 15.32 6.45
N TYR A 548 -4.58 15.46 5.28
CA TYR A 548 -4.06 15.09 3.97
C TYR A 548 -3.96 16.37 3.13
N LEU A 549 -2.72 16.78 2.80
CA LEU A 549 -2.42 18.07 2.18
C LEU A 549 -1.64 17.93 0.89
N ARG A 550 -1.93 18.80 -0.09
CA ARG A 550 -1.10 19.05 -1.28
C ARG A 550 -0.56 17.78 -1.93
N PRO A 551 -1.42 16.86 -2.38
CA PRO A 551 -0.96 15.66 -3.04
C PRO A 551 -0.18 16.02 -4.33
N GLY A 552 0.80 15.19 -4.66
CA GLY A 552 1.73 15.34 -5.78
C GLY A 552 3.00 14.54 -5.55
N ASP A 553 3.26 13.51 -6.36
CA ASP A 553 4.56 12.83 -6.50
C ASP A 553 5.64 13.80 -7.04
N GLU A 554 6.87 13.33 -7.32
CA GLU A 554 7.92 14.21 -7.85
C GLU A 554 7.49 14.95 -9.12
N ASN A 555 6.62 14.36 -9.94
CA ASN A 555 6.10 14.94 -11.18
C ASN A 555 4.78 15.71 -10.99
N GLY A 556 4.32 15.89 -9.75
CA GLY A 556 3.02 16.50 -9.46
C GLY A 556 1.82 15.65 -9.92
N LYS A 557 1.97 14.34 -10.11
CA LYS A 557 0.85 13.40 -10.25
C LYS A 557 0.28 13.07 -8.88
N TYR A 558 -1.01 12.79 -8.79
CA TYR A 558 -1.65 12.42 -7.53
C TYR A 558 -2.86 11.51 -7.75
N GLY A 559 -2.99 10.54 -6.86
CA GLY A 559 -4.04 9.54 -6.75
C GLY A 559 -5.04 9.89 -5.67
N ASN A 560 -5.20 8.98 -4.70
CA ASN A 560 -6.25 8.98 -3.70
C ASN A 560 -5.73 9.35 -2.31
N ALA A 561 -6.53 10.05 -1.49
CA ALA A 561 -6.18 10.24 -0.07
C ALA A 561 -6.31 8.91 0.71
N PHE A 562 -7.37 8.14 0.43
CA PHE A 562 -7.62 6.82 0.99
C PHE A 562 -7.57 5.77 -0.12
N LYS A 563 -6.44 5.05 -0.20
CA LYS A 563 -6.21 3.98 -1.16
C LYS A 563 -6.68 2.65 -0.55
N ASN A 564 -7.41 1.88 -1.36
CA ASN A 564 -8.16 0.69 -0.97
C ASN A 564 -8.03 -0.43 -2.03
N GLY A 565 -7.16 -0.25 -3.02
CA GLY A 565 -7.10 -1.12 -4.20
C GLY A 565 -6.05 -2.23 -4.11
N HIS A 566 -6.43 -3.44 -3.71
CA HIS A 566 -5.60 -4.65 -3.79
C HIS A 566 -6.40 -5.86 -4.31
N GLY A 567 -5.77 -6.81 -5.00
CA GLY A 567 -6.46 -7.96 -5.61
C GLY A 567 -7.15 -8.91 -4.60
N ASN A 568 -6.65 -8.94 -3.36
CA ASN A 568 -7.22 -9.68 -2.24
C ASN A 568 -7.70 -8.67 -1.19
N GLN A 569 -9.01 -8.61 -0.92
CA GLN A 569 -9.63 -7.59 -0.05
C GLN A 569 -9.95 -8.08 1.37
N GLY A 570 -9.82 -9.38 1.64
CA GLY A 570 -10.24 -9.99 2.88
C GLY A 570 -11.62 -9.57 3.40
N TYR A 571 -11.80 -9.64 4.72
CA TYR A 571 -13.07 -9.37 5.40
C TYR A 571 -12.98 -8.32 6.51
N GLY A 572 -11.81 -7.73 6.71
CA GLY A 572 -11.61 -6.70 7.73
C GLY A 572 -12.38 -5.42 7.44
N SER A 573 -12.99 -4.84 8.47
CA SER A 573 -13.70 -3.57 8.39
C SER A 573 -12.74 -2.38 8.56
N ILE A 574 -13.02 -1.27 7.87
CA ILE A 574 -12.22 -0.04 7.91
C ILE A 574 -13.08 1.11 8.45
N PHE A 575 -12.60 1.85 9.44
CA PHE A 575 -13.25 3.04 9.99
C PHE A 575 -12.47 4.27 9.56
N ILE A 576 -13.14 5.24 8.92
CA ILE A 576 -12.52 6.49 8.46
C ILE A 576 -13.33 7.65 9.02
N LEU A 577 -12.80 8.30 10.05
CA LEU A 577 -13.56 9.18 10.94
C LEU A 577 -12.88 10.54 11.10
N ASN A 578 -13.59 11.65 10.90
CA ASN A 578 -13.06 12.96 11.27
C ASN A 578 -11.69 13.29 10.63
N ASN A 579 -11.41 12.89 9.39
CA ASN A 579 -10.19 13.28 8.68
C ASN A 579 -10.44 14.54 7.83
N THR A 580 -9.38 15.28 7.51
CA THR A 580 -9.45 16.46 6.63
C THR A 580 -8.57 16.28 5.40
N VAL A 581 -9.18 16.33 4.21
CA VAL A 581 -8.47 16.39 2.91
C VAL A 581 -8.59 17.81 2.36
N ALA A 582 -7.48 18.54 2.35
CA ALA A 582 -7.43 19.97 2.02
C ALA A 582 -6.23 20.31 1.12
N GLN A 583 -6.23 21.54 0.57
CA GLN A 583 -5.19 22.10 -0.33
C GLN A 583 -4.82 21.20 -1.52
N GLN A 584 -5.23 21.60 -2.73
CA GLN A 584 -5.09 20.82 -3.97
C GLN A 584 -5.90 19.52 -3.94
N ALA A 585 -7.05 19.56 -4.60
CA ALA A 585 -7.97 18.44 -4.61
C ALA A 585 -7.37 17.20 -5.33
N PRO A 586 -7.38 15.99 -4.71
CA PRO A 586 -7.03 14.76 -5.39
C PRO A 586 -7.98 14.46 -6.56
N SER A 587 -7.60 13.51 -7.42
CA SER A 587 -8.48 13.04 -8.50
C SER A 587 -9.76 12.42 -7.94
N SER A 588 -9.61 11.62 -6.89
CA SER A 588 -10.70 11.17 -6.02
C SER A 588 -10.25 10.99 -4.57
N THR A 589 -11.16 11.12 -3.61
CA THR A 589 -10.82 10.99 -2.19
C THR A 589 -10.63 9.52 -1.80
N PHE A 590 -11.62 8.67 -2.12
CA PHE A 590 -11.59 7.23 -1.85
C PHE A 590 -11.43 6.43 -3.14
N SER A 591 -10.42 5.55 -3.20
CA SER A 591 -10.29 4.61 -4.32
C SER A 591 -11.32 3.49 -4.24
N ALA A 592 -11.50 2.74 -5.33
CA ALA A 592 -12.27 1.49 -5.27
C ALA A 592 -11.55 0.42 -4.45
N PHE A 593 -12.31 -0.53 -3.91
CA PHE A 593 -11.79 -1.86 -3.59
C PHE A 593 -11.61 -2.65 -4.89
N HIS A 594 -10.49 -3.34 -5.05
CA HIS A 594 -10.23 -4.18 -6.22
C HIS A 594 -10.72 -5.61 -5.97
N GLY A 595 -11.49 -6.17 -6.90
CA GLY A 595 -12.09 -7.50 -6.76
C GLY A 595 -13.61 -7.47 -6.87
N LYS A 596 -14.24 -8.65 -6.72
CA LYS A 596 -15.70 -8.75 -6.71
C LYS A 596 -16.20 -8.77 -5.26
N PRO A 597 -17.12 -7.90 -4.87
CA PRO A 597 -17.72 -7.98 -3.54
C PRO A 597 -18.40 -9.36 -3.38
N PRO A 598 -18.43 -9.91 -2.16
CA PRO A 598 -19.23 -11.10 -1.85
C PRO A 598 -20.69 -10.90 -2.28
N ARG A 599 -21.41 -12.00 -2.60
CA ARG A 599 -22.84 -11.91 -2.89
C ARG A 599 -23.57 -11.24 -1.71
N LYS A 600 -24.50 -10.32 -1.98
CA LYS A 600 -25.21 -9.52 -0.96
C LYS A 600 -25.81 -10.34 0.18
N SER A 601 -26.30 -11.55 -0.09
CA SER A 601 -26.85 -12.47 0.94
C SER A 601 -25.81 -12.97 1.95
N HIS A 602 -24.52 -12.77 1.69
CA HIS A 602 -23.40 -13.19 2.53
C HIS A 602 -22.65 -12.00 3.16
N LEU A 603 -23.22 -10.79 3.10
CA LEU A 603 -22.68 -9.58 3.72
C LEU A 603 -23.48 -9.24 4.97
N PRO A 604 -23.27 -9.90 6.12
CA PRO A 604 -23.85 -9.46 7.39
C PRO A 604 -23.18 -8.18 7.94
N ARG A 605 -22.15 -7.61 7.26
CA ARG A 605 -21.31 -6.52 7.79
C ARG A 605 -20.85 -5.51 6.74
N PHE A 606 -20.49 -4.32 7.20
CA PHE A 606 -19.90 -3.27 6.36
C PHE A 606 -18.39 -3.47 6.16
N LYS A 607 -17.90 -3.25 4.93
CA LYS A 607 -16.45 -3.21 4.65
C LYS A 607 -15.84 -1.91 5.15
N ALA A 608 -16.58 -0.82 5.09
CA ALA A 608 -16.14 0.49 5.56
C ALA A 608 -17.25 1.21 6.34
N PHE A 609 -16.85 1.96 7.37
CA PHE A 609 -17.69 2.88 8.13
C PHE A 609 -17.05 4.26 8.10
N VAL A 610 -17.72 5.22 7.46
CA VAL A 610 -17.15 6.54 7.14
C VAL A 610 -18.07 7.64 7.66
N ARG A 611 -17.53 8.53 8.51
CA ARG A 611 -18.29 9.63 9.13
C ARG A 611 -17.42 10.87 9.36
N ASN A 612 -18.07 12.04 9.29
CA ASN A 612 -17.53 13.31 9.76
C ASN A 612 -16.20 13.74 9.09
N ASN A 613 -15.88 13.30 7.89
CA ASN A 613 -14.68 13.71 7.17
C ASN A 613 -14.93 14.97 6.34
N ILE A 614 -13.91 15.81 6.18
CA ILE A 614 -13.88 16.85 5.14
C ILE A 614 -13.17 16.27 3.93
N CYS A 615 -13.90 16.15 2.82
CA CYS A 615 -13.40 15.56 1.59
C CYS A 615 -13.43 16.57 0.44
N THR A 616 -12.25 16.97 -0.02
CA THR A 616 -12.10 17.79 -1.23
C THR A 616 -11.68 16.92 -2.41
N ALA A 617 -12.29 17.08 -3.61
CA ALA A 617 -11.92 16.31 -4.81
C ALA A 617 -12.13 17.07 -6.13
N ARG A 618 -11.27 16.79 -7.14
CA ARG A 618 -11.45 17.33 -8.51
C ARG A 618 -12.53 16.58 -9.27
N GLY A 619 -12.54 15.25 -9.18
CA GLY A 619 -13.40 14.38 -9.97
C GLY A 619 -14.61 13.87 -9.20
N GLN A 620 -14.36 12.97 -8.25
CA GLN A 620 -15.37 12.30 -7.42
C GLN A 620 -14.82 12.13 -6.00
N VAL A 621 -15.65 12.10 -4.97
CA VAL A 621 -15.20 11.76 -3.60
C VAL A 621 -15.21 10.25 -3.45
N TYR A 622 -16.36 9.61 -3.66
CA TYR A 622 -16.57 8.18 -3.49
C TYR A 622 -16.54 7.44 -4.83
N ASN A 623 -15.70 6.40 -4.91
CA ASN A 623 -15.73 5.50 -6.05
C ASN A 623 -16.93 4.52 -5.96
N LYS A 624 -17.60 4.23 -7.08
CA LYS A 624 -18.66 3.20 -7.14
C LYS A 624 -18.19 1.82 -6.63
N GLY A 625 -16.95 1.46 -6.92
CA GLY A 625 -16.33 0.22 -6.46
C GLY A 625 -15.98 0.21 -4.96
N PHE A 626 -16.01 1.37 -4.29
CA PHE A 626 -15.95 1.44 -2.84
C PHE A 626 -17.33 1.14 -2.23
N LEU A 627 -18.37 1.83 -2.73
CA LEU A 627 -19.75 1.69 -2.26
C LEU A 627 -20.34 0.30 -2.49
N SER A 628 -19.88 -0.42 -3.52
CA SER A 628 -20.36 -1.77 -3.84
C SER A 628 -20.00 -2.84 -2.79
N TRP A 629 -19.12 -2.53 -1.83
CA TRP A 629 -18.67 -3.45 -0.77
C TRP A 629 -19.42 -3.27 0.55
N ASN A 630 -20.68 -2.84 0.50
CA ASN A 630 -21.48 -2.57 1.70
C ASN A 630 -20.81 -1.53 2.61
N ALA A 631 -20.29 -0.45 2.03
CA ALA A 631 -19.74 0.67 2.79
C ALA A 631 -20.89 1.49 3.41
N ASP A 632 -20.84 1.69 4.72
CA ASP A 632 -21.73 2.59 5.44
C ASP A 632 -21.09 3.98 5.51
N VAL A 633 -21.60 4.92 4.72
CA VAL A 633 -21.04 6.27 4.55
C VAL A 633 -22.11 7.33 4.79
N GLY A 634 -21.73 8.46 5.39
CA GLY A 634 -22.67 9.54 5.69
C GLY A 634 -22.05 10.67 6.49
N TYR A 635 -22.72 11.82 6.51
CA TYR A 635 -22.37 12.96 7.37
C TYR A 635 -20.95 13.50 7.15
N ASP A 636 -20.41 13.34 5.95
CA ASP A 636 -19.18 13.99 5.52
C ASP A 636 -19.47 15.34 4.85
N LEU A 637 -18.52 16.26 4.95
CA LEU A 637 -18.52 17.52 4.21
C LEU A 637 -17.77 17.33 2.89
N LEU A 638 -18.50 17.37 1.79
CA LEU A 638 -18.02 17.09 0.45
C LEU A 638 -17.89 18.38 -0.37
N TYR A 639 -16.67 18.68 -0.81
CA TYR A 639 -16.39 19.78 -1.72
C TYR A 639 -15.79 19.26 -3.03
N LEU A 640 -16.55 19.41 -4.13
CA LEU A 640 -16.09 19.13 -5.47
C LEU A 640 -15.97 20.42 -6.28
N LEU A 641 -14.91 20.53 -7.08
CA LEU A 641 -14.55 21.80 -7.74
C LEU A 641 -15.53 22.31 -8.80
N THR A 642 -16.52 21.50 -9.23
CA THR A 642 -17.50 21.93 -10.24
C THR A 642 -18.92 21.47 -9.90
N PRO A 643 -19.96 22.24 -10.23
CA PRO A 643 -21.35 21.84 -10.04
C PRO A 643 -21.70 20.51 -10.74
N LYS A 644 -21.11 20.27 -11.91
CA LYS A 644 -21.27 19.02 -12.66
C LYS A 644 -20.79 17.80 -11.85
N ASN A 645 -19.64 17.93 -11.18
CA ASN A 645 -19.09 16.85 -10.38
C ASN A 645 -19.91 16.63 -9.10
N ILE A 646 -20.45 17.70 -8.50
CA ILE A 646 -21.38 17.58 -7.36
C ILE A 646 -22.62 16.76 -7.76
N GLU A 647 -23.22 17.06 -8.90
CA GLU A 647 -24.40 16.31 -9.37
C GLU A 647 -24.06 14.86 -9.71
N ALA A 648 -22.91 14.61 -10.34
CA ALA A 648 -22.42 13.25 -10.60
C ALA A 648 -22.17 12.46 -9.30
N GLU A 649 -21.62 13.11 -8.26
CA GLU A 649 -21.41 12.50 -6.95
C GLU A 649 -22.74 12.15 -6.28
N LYS A 650 -23.74 13.04 -6.32
CA LYS A 650 -25.09 12.76 -5.82
C LYS A 650 -25.72 11.55 -6.50
N GLN A 651 -25.53 11.40 -7.81
CA GLN A 651 -26.00 10.23 -8.55
C GLN A 651 -25.26 8.95 -8.16
N ILE A 652 -23.97 9.01 -7.87
CA ILE A 652 -23.19 7.88 -7.36
C ILE A 652 -23.70 7.43 -5.98
N LEU A 653 -23.96 8.39 -5.09
CA LEU A 653 -24.40 8.15 -3.72
C LEU A 653 -25.87 7.74 -3.61
N GLY A 654 -26.73 8.17 -4.55
CA GLY A 654 -28.17 7.90 -4.50
C GLY A 654 -28.78 8.47 -3.22
N ASP A 655 -29.52 7.65 -2.46
CA ASP A 655 -30.15 8.08 -1.21
C ASP A 655 -29.15 8.50 -0.12
N LEU A 656 -27.91 7.98 -0.14
CA LEU A 656 -26.86 8.37 0.80
C LEU A 656 -26.50 9.85 0.66
N ALA A 657 -26.75 10.47 -0.50
CA ALA A 657 -26.51 11.89 -0.69
C ALA A 657 -27.33 12.77 0.28
N LYS A 658 -28.45 12.27 0.82
CA LYS A 658 -29.31 13.00 1.77
C LYS A 658 -28.68 13.16 3.16
N THR A 659 -27.70 12.33 3.51
CA THR A 659 -26.99 12.41 4.79
C THR A 659 -25.68 13.20 4.68
N MET A 660 -25.27 13.60 3.47
CA MET A 660 -24.03 14.34 3.22
C MET A 660 -24.24 15.85 3.26
N ILE A 661 -23.16 16.58 3.49
CA ILE A 661 -23.14 18.04 3.40
C ILE A 661 -22.33 18.43 2.16
N PHE A 662 -22.96 19.01 1.15
CA PHE A 662 -22.28 19.50 -0.06
C PHE A 662 -22.03 21.01 0.06
N ALA A 663 -20.86 21.39 0.54
CA ALA A 663 -20.46 22.79 0.70
C ALA A 663 -18.93 22.94 0.70
N GLU A 664 -18.45 24.13 0.36
CA GLU A 664 -17.03 24.46 0.48
C GLU A 664 -16.63 24.64 1.95
N PRO A 665 -15.62 23.92 2.46
CA PRO A 665 -15.13 24.13 3.82
C PRO A 665 -14.48 25.52 3.94
N GLN A 666 -14.90 26.28 4.96
CA GLN A 666 -14.32 27.59 5.27
C GLN A 666 -13.35 27.43 6.44
N TYR A 667 -12.06 27.65 6.19
CA TYR A 667 -10.99 27.49 7.17
C TYR A 667 -10.52 28.83 7.76
N VAL A 668 -10.00 28.82 8.99
CA VAL A 668 -9.57 30.04 9.70
C VAL A 668 -8.48 30.81 8.93
N ASP A 669 -7.40 30.14 8.53
CA ASP A 669 -6.30 30.76 7.77
C ASP A 669 -5.55 29.70 6.94
N PRO A 670 -6.18 29.20 5.85
CA PRO A 670 -5.62 28.09 5.07
C PRO A 670 -4.35 28.47 4.30
N GLU A 671 -4.06 29.76 4.11
CA GLU A 671 -2.81 30.23 3.49
C GLU A 671 -1.60 30.05 4.41
N LYS A 672 -1.82 30.09 5.73
CA LYS A 672 -0.82 29.76 6.75
C LYS A 672 -0.86 28.30 7.20
N GLY A 673 -1.69 27.46 6.56
CA GLY A 673 -1.88 26.07 6.96
C GLY A 673 -2.76 25.84 8.19
N ASN A 674 -3.60 26.81 8.57
CA ASN A 674 -4.58 26.65 9.64
C ASN A 674 -5.94 26.18 9.06
N PHE A 675 -6.19 24.87 9.18
CA PHE A 675 -7.39 24.21 8.65
C PHE A 675 -8.47 23.95 9.71
N HIS A 676 -8.49 24.70 10.81
CA HIS A 676 -9.67 24.74 11.67
C HIS A 676 -10.86 25.31 10.90
N LEU A 677 -12.04 24.75 11.09
CA LEU A 677 -13.26 25.32 10.50
C LEU A 677 -13.61 26.64 11.17
N GLN A 678 -13.98 27.64 10.37
CA GLN A 678 -14.50 28.90 10.88
C GLN A 678 -15.87 28.68 11.57
N PRO A 679 -16.15 29.39 12.68
CA PRO A 679 -17.48 29.42 13.27
C PRO A 679 -18.56 29.76 12.23
N GLY A 680 -19.65 28.98 12.21
CA GLY A 680 -20.77 29.16 11.28
C GLY A 680 -20.61 28.51 9.89
N SER A 681 -19.45 27.91 9.59
CA SER A 681 -19.27 27.12 8.37
C SER A 681 -20.04 25.79 8.41
N SER A 682 -20.34 25.19 7.24
CA SER A 682 -21.24 24.02 7.13
C SER A 682 -20.79 22.74 7.85
N GLY A 683 -19.53 22.63 8.27
CA GLY A 683 -19.02 21.51 9.08
C GLY A 683 -18.83 21.84 10.57
N TYR A 684 -19.04 23.10 10.97
CA TYR A 684 -18.84 23.56 12.33
C TYR A 684 -20.00 23.12 13.22
N HIS A 685 -19.71 22.42 14.34
CA HIS A 685 -20.75 21.84 15.23
C HIS A 685 -21.73 20.88 14.52
N ALA A 686 -21.30 20.29 13.39
CA ALA A 686 -22.13 19.41 12.55
C ALA A 686 -21.71 17.94 12.61
N ALA A 687 -20.72 17.58 13.44
CA ALA A 687 -20.30 16.18 13.56
C ALA A 687 -21.42 15.32 14.15
N GLN A 688 -21.60 14.12 13.59
CA GLN A 688 -22.35 13.09 14.28
C GLN A 688 -21.57 12.60 15.49
N PRO A 689 -22.24 12.35 16.63
CA PRO A 689 -21.62 11.73 17.79
C PRO A 689 -20.97 10.40 17.41
N LEU A 690 -19.75 10.19 17.89
CA LEU A 690 -19.03 8.94 17.75
C LEU A 690 -18.67 8.44 19.16
N PRO A 691 -19.01 7.19 19.53
CA PRO A 691 -18.53 6.61 20.78
C PRO A 691 -17.01 6.71 20.88
N ASN A 692 -16.46 6.80 22.10
CA ASN A 692 -15.03 6.93 22.37
C ASN A 692 -14.32 8.21 21.87
N LEU A 693 -14.93 9.02 21.01
CA LEU A 693 -14.33 10.21 20.42
C LEU A 693 -15.16 11.45 20.74
N THR A 694 -14.56 12.44 21.41
CA THR A 694 -15.21 13.74 21.60
C THR A 694 -15.12 14.55 20.32
N VAL A 695 -16.18 14.55 19.53
CA VAL A 695 -16.25 15.24 18.23
C VAL A 695 -17.44 16.21 18.19
N ARG A 696 -17.17 17.43 17.74
CA ARG A 696 -18.17 18.48 17.51
C ARG A 696 -18.15 18.96 16.07
N HIS A 697 -16.98 19.03 15.45
CA HIS A 697 -16.82 19.50 14.07
C HIS A 697 -16.55 18.33 13.12
N ILE A 698 -17.00 18.46 11.88
CA ILE A 698 -16.54 17.61 10.78
C ILE A 698 -15.06 17.94 10.54
N GLY A 699 -14.24 16.91 10.32
CA GLY A 699 -12.81 17.03 10.07
C GLY A 699 -11.92 16.79 11.29
N ALA A 700 -10.61 16.98 11.09
CA ALA A 700 -9.57 16.54 12.01
C ALA A 700 -9.42 17.38 13.29
N PHE A 701 -9.77 18.65 13.22
CA PHE A 701 -9.61 19.59 14.33
C PHE A 701 -10.88 19.69 15.16
N GLN A 702 -10.73 19.65 16.48
CA GLN A 702 -11.81 19.71 17.46
C GLN A 702 -11.52 20.81 18.50
N GLU A 703 -12.47 21.08 19.39
CA GLU A 703 -12.29 22.03 20.50
C GLU A 703 -11.45 21.39 21.63
N ASP A 704 -10.21 21.02 21.33
CA ASP A 704 -9.30 20.35 22.27
C ASP A 704 -7.84 20.82 22.16
N VAL A 705 -6.92 20.04 22.71
CA VAL A 705 -5.48 20.35 22.75
C VAL A 705 -4.80 20.27 21.38
N VAL A 706 -5.42 19.67 20.36
CA VAL A 706 -4.83 19.49 19.05
C VAL A 706 -5.00 20.77 18.23
N ARG A 707 -3.98 21.65 18.27
CA ARG A 707 -3.96 22.94 17.56
C ARG A 707 -3.28 22.92 16.20
N SER A 708 -2.46 21.91 15.94
CA SER A 708 -1.76 21.72 14.67
C SER A 708 -1.57 20.24 14.40
N LEU A 709 -1.37 19.90 13.12
CA LEU A 709 -1.04 18.54 12.71
C LEU A 709 0.29 18.55 11.93
N PRO A 710 1.18 17.58 12.16
CA PRO A 710 1.01 16.44 13.05
C PRO A 710 0.99 16.87 14.52
N PHE A 711 0.23 16.16 15.35
CA PHE A 711 0.14 16.51 16.77
C PHE A 711 1.48 16.29 17.48
N ARG A 712 1.83 17.21 18.39
CA ARG A 712 2.99 17.14 19.27
C ARG A 712 2.53 17.58 20.67
N PRO A 713 2.82 16.82 21.73
CA PRO A 713 2.45 17.18 23.10
C PRO A 713 3.43 18.21 23.69
N ILE A 714 3.58 19.35 23.01
CA ILE A 714 4.45 20.46 23.41
C ILE A 714 3.63 21.77 23.43
N PRO A 715 4.02 22.76 24.26
CA PRO A 715 3.27 24.01 24.38
C PRO A 715 3.46 24.96 23.18
N TRP A 716 4.55 24.80 22.42
CA TRP A 716 4.91 25.68 21.31
C TRP A 716 4.12 25.42 20.04
N GLN A 717 3.66 26.50 19.41
CA GLN A 717 2.88 26.49 18.19
C GLN A 717 3.45 27.49 17.20
N SER A 718 3.49 27.09 15.93
CA SER A 718 3.82 28.01 14.84
C SER A 718 2.56 28.75 14.39
N ASP A 719 2.68 30.05 14.13
CA ASP A 719 1.64 30.84 13.46
C ASP A 719 1.44 30.44 11.98
N ARG A 720 2.41 29.69 11.43
CA ARG A 720 2.37 29.12 10.07
C ARG A 720 2.83 27.67 10.05
N GLN A 721 2.00 26.81 9.47
CA GLN A 721 2.34 25.42 9.16
C GLN A 721 2.78 25.23 7.70
N GLU A 722 2.59 26.25 6.87
CA GLU A 722 2.99 26.31 5.46
C GLU A 722 3.55 27.71 5.13
N ILE A 723 4.62 27.74 4.33
CA ILE A 723 5.17 28.96 3.74
C ILE A 723 5.14 28.78 2.22
N PHE A 724 4.29 29.57 1.56
CA PHE A 724 4.04 29.45 0.13
C PHE A 724 4.53 30.71 -0.60
N PHE A 725 5.55 30.55 -1.43
CA PHE A 725 6.01 31.57 -2.39
C PHE A 725 5.26 31.31 -3.72
N SER A 726 4.13 31.98 -3.88
CA SER A 726 3.12 31.67 -4.89
C SER A 726 3.52 31.96 -6.35
N SER A 727 4.56 32.78 -6.56
CA SER A 727 5.04 33.07 -7.91
C SER A 727 6.48 33.60 -7.90
N VAL A 728 7.03 33.80 -9.09
CA VAL A 728 8.32 34.48 -9.31
C VAL A 728 8.37 35.91 -8.74
N ASN A 729 7.20 36.54 -8.51
CA ASN A 729 7.09 37.89 -7.96
C ASN A 729 6.95 37.91 -6.44
N SER A 730 6.85 36.73 -5.79
CA SER A 730 6.81 36.67 -4.34
C SER A 730 8.12 37.21 -3.74
N PRO A 731 8.08 37.89 -2.58
CA PRO A 731 9.29 38.25 -1.86
C PRO A 731 10.19 37.03 -1.65
N LEU A 732 11.51 37.19 -1.81
CA LEU A 732 12.44 36.06 -1.64
C LEU A 732 12.51 35.54 -0.20
N SER A 733 11.98 36.30 0.77
CA SER A 733 11.93 35.91 2.17
C SER A 733 10.53 36.06 2.77
N GLN A 734 10.14 35.13 3.63
CA GLN A 734 8.94 35.20 4.46
C GLN A 734 9.27 34.78 5.89
N THR A 735 8.51 35.30 6.85
CA THR A 735 8.71 34.99 8.27
C THR A 735 7.57 34.16 8.85
N PHE A 736 7.89 33.39 9.88
CA PHE A 736 6.92 32.77 10.78
C PHE A 736 7.40 32.92 12.22
N THR A 737 6.48 32.80 13.17
CA THR A 737 6.77 32.91 14.60
C THR A 737 6.26 31.67 15.32
N ILE A 738 7.11 31.11 16.16
CA ILE A 738 6.72 30.09 17.12
C ILE A 738 6.50 30.75 18.47
N SER A 739 5.36 30.47 19.08
CA SER A 739 4.98 31.02 20.38
C SER A 739 4.42 29.96 21.32
N ALA A 740 4.49 30.23 22.62
CA ALA A 740 3.89 29.41 23.67
C ALA A 740 3.51 30.27 24.87
N ASP A 741 2.39 29.91 25.51
CA ASP A 741 2.02 30.46 26.82
C ASP A 741 2.68 29.65 27.94
N THR A 742 4.01 29.75 28.03
CA THR A 742 4.82 29.07 29.05
C THR A 742 6.06 29.90 29.40
N ALA A 743 6.56 29.74 30.63
CA ALA A 743 7.88 30.24 31.02
C ALA A 743 9.01 29.25 30.71
N GLU A 744 8.66 28.03 30.26
CA GLU A 744 9.62 27.01 29.84
C GLU A 744 10.45 27.50 28.65
N THR A 745 11.73 27.12 28.64
CA THR A 745 12.63 27.34 27.51
C THR A 745 13.27 26.05 27.06
N ARG A 746 13.45 25.87 25.74
CA ARG A 746 14.16 24.70 25.18
C ARG A 746 15.09 25.06 24.05
N ASN A 747 16.25 24.41 24.00
CA ASN A 747 17.15 24.55 22.87
C ASN A 747 16.56 23.90 21.62
N PHE A 748 16.75 24.54 20.47
CA PHE A 748 16.33 24.04 19.18
C PHE A 748 17.44 24.11 18.14
N THR A 749 17.33 23.25 17.13
CA THR A 749 18.07 23.31 15.86
C THR A 749 17.07 23.22 14.71
N VAL A 750 17.31 23.96 13.65
CA VAL A 750 16.51 23.92 12.43
C VAL A 750 17.12 22.95 11.44
N HIS A 751 16.33 22.01 10.95
CA HIS A 751 16.72 21.10 9.87
C HIS A 751 15.88 21.39 8.64
N CYS A 752 16.52 21.51 7.48
CA CYS A 752 15.88 21.69 6.19
C CYS A 752 16.11 20.45 5.32
N ASN A 753 15.14 20.11 4.48
CA ASN A 753 15.24 18.94 3.62
C ASN A 753 15.91 19.17 2.27
N ASP A 754 16.13 20.42 1.90
CA ASP A 754 16.60 20.81 0.57
C ASP A 754 17.45 22.09 0.67
N ASP A 755 18.24 22.36 -0.37
CA ASP A 755 19.17 23.48 -0.42
C ASP A 755 18.61 24.70 -1.16
N PHE A 756 17.39 24.63 -1.74
CA PHE A 756 16.77 25.76 -2.43
C PHE A 756 16.29 26.89 -1.49
N PHE A 757 16.37 26.70 -0.18
CA PHE A 757 16.04 27.72 0.82
C PHE A 757 16.96 27.61 2.03
N GLN A 758 16.90 28.63 2.89
CA GLN A 758 17.55 28.63 4.21
C GLN A 758 16.64 29.26 5.25
N VAL A 759 16.94 28.99 6.52
CA VAL A 759 16.15 29.44 7.66
C VAL A 759 17.07 30.07 8.70
N GLU A 760 16.72 31.24 9.18
CA GLU A 760 17.45 31.94 10.24
C GLU A 760 16.50 32.32 11.39
N PRO A 761 16.89 32.14 12.66
CA PRO A 761 18.13 31.49 13.11
C PRO A 761 18.12 29.97 12.91
N ALA A 762 19.28 29.37 12.63
CA ALA A 762 19.42 27.92 12.44
C ALA A 762 19.44 27.13 13.78
N SER A 763 19.68 27.81 14.90
CA SER A 763 19.65 27.23 16.25
C SER A 763 19.43 28.33 17.28
N GLY A 764 18.95 27.97 18.46
CA GLY A 764 18.76 28.94 19.54
C GLY A 764 18.01 28.33 20.72
N THR A 765 17.39 29.20 21.51
CA THR A 765 16.54 28.82 22.64
C THR A 765 15.13 29.33 22.40
N LEU A 766 14.17 28.43 22.37
CA LEU A 766 12.75 28.70 22.21
C LEU A 766 12.17 29.06 23.58
N GLY A 767 11.62 30.27 23.71
CA GLY A 767 10.89 30.75 24.89
C GLY A 767 9.44 31.05 24.54
N GLN A 768 8.91 32.18 25.00
CA GLN A 768 7.52 32.58 24.72
C GLN A 768 7.26 32.92 23.25
N ASN A 769 8.22 33.56 22.57
CA ASN A 769 8.11 33.96 21.17
C ASN A 769 9.48 33.90 20.50
N GLN A 770 9.55 33.30 19.31
CA GLN A 770 10.74 33.26 18.46
C GLN A 770 10.33 33.37 16.99
N SER A 771 10.86 34.36 16.29
CA SER A 771 10.64 34.53 14.85
C SER A 771 11.75 33.85 14.03
N PHE A 772 11.36 33.37 12.86
CA PHE A 772 12.21 32.71 11.89
C PHE A 772 11.99 33.32 10.51
N THR A 773 13.05 33.45 9.73
CA THR A 773 13.02 33.95 8.35
C THR A 773 13.40 32.83 7.41
N VAL A 774 12.50 32.48 6.48
CA VAL A 774 12.77 31.55 5.38
C VAL A 774 13.12 32.36 4.14
N THR A 775 14.30 32.11 3.56
CA THR A 775 14.81 32.82 2.37
C THR A 775 15.08 31.82 1.25
N LEU A 776 14.50 32.06 0.08
CA LEU A 776 14.74 31.29 -1.14
C LEU A 776 16.15 31.56 -1.69
N LYS A 777 16.70 30.56 -2.39
CA LYS A 777 17.97 30.61 -3.12
C LYS A 777 17.70 30.38 -4.62
N PRO A 778 17.39 31.44 -5.38
CA PRO A 778 17.01 31.32 -6.80
C PRO A 778 18.04 30.60 -7.67
N ASP A 779 19.33 30.68 -7.33
CA ASP A 779 20.44 29.99 -8.01
C ASP A 779 20.36 28.46 -7.93
N LYS A 780 19.66 27.92 -6.92
CA LYS A 780 19.37 26.49 -6.76
C LYS A 780 18.08 26.06 -7.44
N MET A 781 17.28 27.03 -7.90
CA MET A 781 15.98 26.80 -8.47
C MET A 781 16.03 27.00 -9.99
N LEU A 782 16.59 26.07 -10.75
CA LEU A 782 16.82 26.34 -12.19
C LEU A 782 15.69 25.86 -13.12
N LEU A 783 14.75 25.04 -12.63
CA LEU A 783 13.68 24.45 -13.42
C LEU A 783 12.35 25.22 -13.28
N PRO A 784 11.50 25.26 -14.33
CA PRO A 784 10.16 25.84 -14.28
C PRO A 784 9.19 24.86 -13.62
N ARG A 785 9.32 24.69 -12.30
CA ARG A 785 8.53 23.73 -11.51
C ARG A 785 8.14 24.30 -10.16
N ARG A 786 7.29 23.58 -9.44
CA ARG A 786 7.09 23.82 -8.01
C ARG A 786 8.21 23.12 -7.24
N PHE A 787 8.98 23.89 -6.47
CA PHE A 787 9.98 23.39 -5.54
C PHE A 787 9.28 23.08 -4.22
N ASN A 788 9.49 21.86 -3.71
CA ASN A 788 8.82 21.36 -2.51
C ASN A 788 9.87 21.12 -1.42
N GLY A 789 9.70 21.79 -0.28
CA GLY A 789 10.63 21.78 0.84
C GLY A 789 9.91 21.62 2.17
N ALA A 790 10.68 21.33 3.19
CA ALA A 790 10.24 21.09 4.55
C ALA A 790 11.34 21.52 5.52
N LEU A 791 10.94 22.17 6.60
CA LEU A 791 11.80 22.43 7.75
C LEU A 791 11.17 21.89 9.02
N ILE A 792 12.01 21.54 9.98
CA ILE A 792 11.59 21.29 11.36
C ILE A 792 12.40 22.18 12.30
N VAL A 793 11.73 22.84 13.23
CA VAL A 793 12.37 23.40 14.43
C VAL A 793 12.39 22.27 15.47
N ARG A 794 13.52 21.58 15.56
CA ARG A 794 13.69 20.37 16.37
C ARG A 794 14.24 20.73 17.75
N LEU A 795 13.51 20.33 18.79
CA LEU A 795 13.89 20.53 20.19
C LEU A 795 14.89 19.45 20.63
N GLN A 796 15.69 19.74 21.67
CA GLN A 796 16.73 18.82 22.15
C GLN A 796 16.22 17.42 22.54
N ASP A 797 14.95 17.30 22.94
CA ASP A 797 14.31 16.03 23.34
C ASP A 797 13.62 15.30 22.18
N GLY A 798 13.80 15.80 20.96
CA GLY A 798 13.37 15.16 19.72
C GLY A 798 11.98 15.52 19.24
N PHE A 799 11.18 16.25 20.03
CA PHE A 799 9.97 16.87 19.50
C PHE A 799 10.32 17.95 18.47
N SER A 800 9.39 18.22 17.57
CA SER A 800 9.61 19.12 16.45
C SER A 800 8.39 19.97 16.18
N ILE A 801 8.62 21.13 15.56
CA ILE A 801 7.58 22.00 15.04
C ILE A 801 7.77 22.05 13.51
N PRO A 802 6.97 21.28 12.75
CA PRO A 802 7.14 21.14 11.30
C PRO A 802 6.48 22.28 10.51
N VAL A 803 7.16 22.73 9.46
CA VAL A 803 6.65 23.74 8.51
C VAL A 803 7.02 23.32 7.08
N SER A 804 6.04 23.24 6.19
CA SER A 804 6.32 23.00 4.76
C SER A 804 6.67 24.31 4.05
N VAL A 805 7.55 24.23 3.06
CA VAL A 805 8.04 25.37 2.27
C VAL A 805 7.84 25.05 0.80
N TYR A 806 7.15 25.90 0.07
CA TYR A 806 6.91 25.71 -1.35
C TYR A 806 7.23 26.97 -2.12
N ALA A 807 7.80 26.81 -3.30
CA ALA A 807 8.00 27.92 -4.22
C ALA A 807 7.54 27.53 -5.63
N ASP A 808 6.56 28.25 -6.14
CA ASP A 808 5.97 27.97 -7.45
C ASP A 808 6.62 28.82 -8.54
N TYR A 809 7.44 28.17 -9.37
CA TYR A 809 8.14 28.78 -10.48
C TYR A 809 7.74 28.15 -11.82
N ARG A 810 6.60 27.45 -11.87
CA ARG A 810 6.08 26.84 -13.11
C ARG A 810 5.87 27.88 -14.19
N ASP A 811 5.41 29.08 -13.84
CA ASP A 811 5.14 30.18 -14.77
C ASP A 811 6.36 31.06 -15.11
N CYS A 812 7.58 30.65 -14.72
CA CYS A 812 8.79 31.40 -15.01
C CYS A 812 9.20 31.28 -16.49
N GLU A 813 8.86 32.29 -17.30
CA GLU A 813 9.12 32.31 -18.75
C GLU A 813 10.59 32.08 -19.11
N GLU A 814 11.52 32.69 -18.37
CA GLU A 814 12.96 32.53 -18.59
C GLU A 814 13.40 31.06 -18.44
N ARG A 815 12.94 30.39 -17.38
CA ARG A 815 13.27 28.97 -17.12
C ARG A 815 12.59 28.05 -18.13
N GLN A 816 11.37 28.36 -18.52
CA GLN A 816 10.66 27.62 -19.58
C GLN A 816 11.42 27.72 -20.92
N ALA A 817 11.87 28.93 -21.29
CA ALA A 817 12.67 29.12 -22.49
C ALA A 817 14.02 28.38 -22.40
N ALA A 818 14.67 28.41 -21.23
CA ALA A 818 15.94 27.73 -20.99
C ALA A 818 15.83 26.21 -21.15
N ILE A 819 14.81 25.56 -20.59
CA ILE A 819 14.67 24.09 -20.70
C ILE A 819 14.34 23.60 -22.12
N LEU A 820 13.82 24.47 -22.99
CA LEU A 820 13.54 24.13 -24.39
C LEU A 820 14.79 24.22 -25.27
N GLN A 821 15.87 24.88 -24.81
CA GLN A 821 17.10 25.00 -25.60
C GLN A 821 17.75 23.63 -25.81
N GLY A 822 17.89 23.24 -27.07
CA GLY A 822 18.52 21.97 -27.46
C GLY A 822 17.58 20.76 -27.48
N GLU A 823 16.31 20.93 -27.13
CA GLU A 823 15.32 19.86 -27.23
C GLU A 823 14.75 19.72 -28.65
N LEU A 824 14.20 18.55 -28.97
CA LEU A 824 13.73 18.23 -30.32
C LEU A 824 12.26 18.61 -30.49
N MET A 825 12.04 19.77 -31.11
CA MET A 825 10.72 20.24 -31.51
C MET A 825 10.34 19.74 -32.90
N VAL A 826 9.18 19.10 -33.01
CA VAL A 826 8.66 18.54 -34.25
C VAL A 826 7.32 19.19 -34.58
N GLU A 827 7.23 19.77 -35.78
CA GLU A 827 5.96 20.23 -36.35
C GLU A 827 5.20 19.05 -36.96
N LEU A 828 3.91 18.96 -36.66
CA LEU A 828 3.01 17.91 -37.11
C LEU A 828 1.94 18.49 -38.05
N SER A 829 1.87 17.93 -39.25
CA SER A 829 0.90 18.34 -40.28
C SER A 829 -0.17 17.28 -40.47
N GLN A 830 -1.42 17.70 -40.63
CA GLN A 830 -2.54 16.79 -40.83
C GLN A 830 -2.46 16.17 -42.23
N ILE A 831 -2.67 14.86 -42.33
CA ILE A 831 -2.81 14.16 -43.61
C ILE A 831 -4.21 14.47 -44.17
N PRO A 832 -4.34 14.85 -45.46
CA PRO A 832 -5.63 15.13 -46.08
C PRO A 832 -6.64 13.99 -45.86
N ASP A 833 -7.89 14.35 -45.57
CA ASP A 833 -9.01 13.43 -45.35
C ASP A 833 -8.80 12.38 -44.25
N SER A 834 -7.88 12.64 -43.32
CA SER A 834 -7.55 11.76 -42.19
C SER A 834 -7.40 12.55 -40.88
N ASN A 835 -7.58 11.85 -39.75
CA ASN A 835 -7.24 12.39 -38.42
C ASN A 835 -5.74 12.27 -38.12
N GLN A 836 -4.99 11.55 -38.96
CA GLN A 836 -3.57 11.29 -38.78
C GLN A 836 -2.75 12.57 -39.01
N LEU A 837 -1.70 12.72 -38.19
CA LEU A 837 -0.70 13.76 -38.33
C LEU A 837 0.66 13.13 -38.64
N THR A 838 1.43 13.77 -39.51
CA THR A 838 2.78 13.34 -39.88
C THR A 838 3.81 14.43 -39.61
N GLY A 839 5.03 14.03 -39.28
CA GLY A 839 6.19 14.91 -39.15
C GLY A 839 7.49 14.14 -39.37
N GLU A 840 8.62 14.83 -39.27
CA GLU A 840 9.94 14.22 -39.34
C GLU A 840 10.84 14.77 -38.23
N VAL A 841 11.70 13.92 -37.69
CA VAL A 841 12.71 14.31 -36.69
C VAL A 841 14.07 13.73 -37.05
N GLU A 842 15.13 14.49 -36.82
CA GLU A 842 16.50 14.02 -36.93
C GLU A 842 17.07 13.75 -35.53
N ILE A 843 17.37 12.47 -35.26
CA ILE A 843 17.97 12.02 -34.00
C ILE A 843 19.48 12.07 -34.16
N ARG A 844 20.13 12.92 -33.35
CA ARG A 844 21.60 13.11 -33.37
C ARG A 844 22.36 12.18 -32.43
N GLN A 845 21.67 11.63 -31.44
CA GLN A 845 22.24 10.72 -30.46
C GLN A 845 21.30 9.55 -30.24
N GLU A 846 21.80 8.31 -30.36
CA GLU A 846 21.00 7.14 -30.01
C GLU A 846 20.61 7.20 -28.53
N GLY A 847 19.36 6.88 -28.22
CA GLY A 847 18.91 6.78 -26.84
C GLY A 847 17.41 6.62 -26.68
N TYR A 848 16.98 6.70 -25.42
CA TYR A 848 15.56 6.72 -25.06
C TYR A 848 15.03 8.14 -25.05
N TYR A 849 13.96 8.37 -25.80
CA TYR A 849 13.26 9.64 -25.93
C TYR A 849 11.81 9.49 -25.46
N PHE A 850 11.31 10.55 -24.84
CA PHE A 850 9.94 10.69 -24.34
C PHE A 850 9.22 11.76 -25.14
N ALA A 851 7.98 11.48 -25.52
CA ALA A 851 7.16 12.37 -26.33
C ALA A 851 6.16 13.16 -25.48
N PHE A 852 6.14 14.47 -25.67
CA PHE A 852 5.18 15.40 -25.12
C PHE A 852 4.48 16.17 -26.25
N PHE A 853 3.23 16.57 -26.04
CA PHE A 853 2.45 17.24 -27.09
C PHE A 853 2.00 18.62 -26.63
N ASP A 854 2.04 19.57 -27.56
CA ASP A 854 1.47 20.91 -27.39
C ASP A 854 -0.03 20.85 -27.72
N LEU A 855 -0.87 21.13 -26.72
CA LEU A 855 -2.32 21.04 -26.79
C LEU A 855 -2.96 22.22 -26.08
N ALA A 856 -3.79 22.98 -26.80
CA ALA A 856 -4.46 24.17 -26.26
C ALA A 856 -5.77 23.86 -25.50
N GLU A 857 -6.47 22.74 -25.78
CA GLU A 857 -7.80 22.46 -25.20
C GLU A 857 -8.08 20.96 -24.95
N MET A 858 -9.06 20.70 -24.06
CA MET A 858 -9.61 19.38 -23.73
C MET A 858 -10.63 18.91 -24.78
N PRO A 859 -10.79 17.59 -25.07
CA PRO A 859 -10.64 16.44 -24.15
C PRO A 859 -9.46 15.48 -24.43
N SER A 860 -9.23 14.57 -23.46
CA SER A 860 -8.30 13.44 -23.60
C SER A 860 -8.70 12.52 -24.77
N ARG A 861 -7.85 12.38 -25.79
CA ARG A 861 -8.03 11.50 -26.95
C ARG A 861 -7.11 10.29 -26.86
N ARG A 862 -7.57 9.10 -27.28
CA ARG A 862 -6.67 7.97 -27.49
C ARG A 862 -5.96 8.14 -28.83
N ALA A 863 -4.69 7.78 -28.89
CA ALA A 863 -3.94 7.75 -30.14
C ALA A 863 -2.92 6.60 -30.16
N SER A 864 -2.37 6.34 -31.33
CA SER A 864 -1.09 5.66 -31.47
C SER A 864 -0.04 6.64 -31.99
N LEU A 865 1.19 6.52 -31.51
CA LEU A 865 2.33 7.29 -31.98
C LEU A 865 3.38 6.33 -32.53
N THR A 866 3.75 6.53 -33.78
CA THR A 866 4.83 5.80 -34.46
C THR A 866 5.98 6.76 -34.74
N ILE A 867 7.20 6.37 -34.39
CA ILE A 867 8.44 7.07 -34.73
C ILE A 867 9.39 6.06 -35.36
N GLY A 868 9.68 6.23 -36.65
CA GLY A 868 10.41 5.24 -37.44
C GLY A 868 9.63 3.92 -37.49
N GLU A 869 10.21 2.86 -36.93
CA GLU A 869 9.61 1.51 -36.88
C GLU A 869 8.94 1.19 -35.53
N ILE A 870 8.98 2.11 -34.57
CA ILE A 870 8.50 1.88 -33.20
C ILE A 870 7.13 2.53 -33.01
N THR A 871 6.13 1.73 -32.60
CA THR A 871 4.77 2.21 -32.34
C THR A 871 4.36 2.02 -30.88
N ALA A 872 3.87 3.09 -30.27
CA ALA A 872 3.16 3.08 -28.99
C ALA A 872 1.65 3.10 -29.23
N SER A 873 0.99 1.94 -29.19
CA SER A 873 -0.47 1.81 -29.30
C SER A 873 -1.11 2.06 -27.94
N LYS A 874 -1.97 3.08 -27.79
CA LYS A 874 -2.68 3.51 -26.56
C LYS A 874 -2.01 4.63 -25.76
N ILE A 875 -1.57 5.69 -26.44
CA ILE A 875 -1.26 6.95 -25.75
C ILE A 875 -2.55 7.75 -25.51
N ASN A 876 -2.63 8.46 -24.38
CA ASN A 876 -3.71 9.41 -24.09
C ASN A 876 -3.20 10.85 -24.32
N LEU A 877 -3.66 11.49 -25.40
CA LEU A 877 -3.43 12.91 -25.65
C LEU A 877 -4.39 13.71 -24.77
N GLY A 878 -4.03 14.17 -23.57
CA GLY A 878 -5.05 14.73 -22.67
C GLY A 878 -4.66 15.64 -21.50
N ARG A 879 -5.49 16.69 -21.37
CA ARG A 879 -5.58 17.81 -20.40
C ARG A 879 -4.39 18.78 -20.38
N TYR A 880 -4.55 19.88 -21.13
CA TYR A 880 -3.88 21.15 -20.84
C TYR A 880 -4.10 21.48 -19.36
N ASP A 881 -3.00 21.60 -18.63
CA ASP A 881 -2.96 22.28 -17.35
C ASP A 881 -2.34 23.65 -17.68
N PRO A 882 -2.98 24.79 -17.35
CA PRO A 882 -2.41 26.11 -17.61
C PRO A 882 -0.98 26.28 -17.06
N LEU A 883 -0.64 25.48 -16.04
CA LEU A 883 0.67 25.44 -15.40
C LEU A 883 1.61 24.40 -16.03
N LYS A 884 1.11 23.49 -16.87
CA LYS A 884 1.88 22.48 -17.64
C LYS A 884 1.65 22.68 -19.14
N ARG A 885 2.51 23.47 -19.79
CA ARG A 885 2.43 23.72 -21.24
C ARG A 885 2.63 22.47 -22.11
N TRP A 886 3.23 21.40 -21.57
CA TRP A 886 3.50 20.15 -22.28
C TRP A 886 2.64 19.02 -21.72
N VAL A 887 1.70 18.53 -22.52
CA VAL A 887 0.73 17.53 -22.08
C VAL A 887 1.33 16.13 -22.23
N SER A 888 1.19 15.33 -21.18
CA SER A 888 1.45 13.91 -21.23
C SER A 888 0.34 13.09 -20.60
N THR A 889 0.26 11.83 -21.01
CA THR A 889 -0.85 10.91 -20.74
C THR A 889 -1.23 10.88 -19.26
N LEU A 890 -2.53 10.96 -18.94
CA LEU A 890 -3.07 10.62 -17.60
C LEU A 890 -2.90 9.12 -17.25
N ASN A 891 -2.36 8.31 -18.17
CA ASN A 891 -1.89 6.97 -17.82
C ASN A 891 -0.54 7.09 -17.12
N ILE A 892 -0.33 6.18 -16.18
CA ILE A 892 0.77 6.25 -15.22
C ILE A 892 2.14 6.41 -15.92
N THR A 893 2.37 5.72 -17.04
CA THR A 893 3.66 5.70 -17.75
C THR A 893 3.67 6.50 -19.07
N LEU A 894 4.73 7.27 -19.31
CA LEU A 894 4.97 7.95 -20.60
C LEU A 894 5.35 6.98 -21.74
N PRO A 895 4.99 7.28 -23.00
CA PRO A 895 5.51 6.54 -24.13
C PRO A 895 7.02 6.81 -24.30
N ARG A 896 7.80 5.73 -24.30
CA ARG A 896 9.26 5.72 -24.38
C ARG A 896 9.72 5.09 -25.70
N PHE A 897 10.57 5.77 -26.44
CA PHE A 897 11.07 5.33 -27.75
C PHE A 897 12.59 5.21 -27.72
N ARG A 898 13.13 4.03 -28.07
CA ARG A 898 14.58 3.89 -28.30
C ARG A 898 14.88 4.22 -29.75
N LEU A 899 15.46 5.38 -30.02
CA LEU A 899 15.66 5.87 -31.38
C LEU A 899 17.14 5.84 -31.76
N PRO A 900 17.53 5.23 -32.90
CA PRO A 900 18.89 5.30 -33.42
C PRO A 900 19.16 6.66 -34.09
N VAL A 901 20.44 6.97 -34.32
CA VAL A 901 20.85 8.17 -35.06
C VAL A 901 20.29 8.12 -36.49
N GLY A 902 19.73 9.24 -36.95
CA GLY A 902 19.19 9.38 -38.31
C GLY A 902 17.84 10.10 -38.37
N LYS A 903 17.28 10.17 -39.58
CA LYS A 903 15.97 10.77 -39.82
C LYS A 903 14.86 9.74 -39.64
N HIS A 904 13.84 10.11 -38.89
CA HIS A 904 12.69 9.25 -38.59
C HIS A 904 11.40 9.97 -38.95
N LYS A 905 10.50 9.25 -39.64
CA LYS A 905 9.12 9.70 -39.84
C LYS A 905 8.31 9.52 -38.57
N ILE A 906 7.46 10.47 -38.27
CA ILE A 906 6.53 10.45 -37.14
C ILE A 906 5.12 10.36 -37.70
N MET A 907 4.32 9.49 -37.11
CA MET A 907 2.89 9.36 -37.40
C MET A 907 2.12 9.31 -36.09
N LEU A 908 1.28 10.31 -35.85
CA LEU A 908 0.33 10.34 -34.75
C LEU A 908 -1.06 10.01 -35.32
N ASP A 909 -1.66 8.93 -34.83
CA ASP A 909 -2.97 8.44 -35.29
C ASP A 909 -3.98 8.49 -34.13
N PRO A 910 -4.68 9.63 -33.96
CA PRO A 910 -5.69 9.79 -32.92
C PRO A 910 -7.02 9.16 -33.35
N THR A 911 -7.73 8.56 -32.40
CA THR A 911 -9.03 7.91 -32.65
C THR A 911 -10.12 8.89 -33.08
N GLU A 912 -9.92 10.19 -32.83
CA GLU A 912 -10.80 11.30 -33.18
C GLU A 912 -9.95 12.53 -33.54
N PRO A 913 -10.49 13.55 -34.24
CA PRO A 913 -9.75 14.77 -34.56
C PRO A 913 -9.08 15.41 -33.33
N THR A 914 -7.86 15.91 -33.52
CA THR A 914 -7.05 16.54 -32.46
C THR A 914 -6.44 17.87 -32.92
N ALA A 915 -6.20 18.76 -31.97
CA ALA A 915 -5.60 20.08 -32.19
C ALA A 915 -4.07 20.08 -32.09
N VAL A 916 -3.44 18.92 -31.90
CA VAL A 916 -1.97 18.81 -31.84
C VAL A 916 -1.34 19.41 -33.10
N ARG A 917 -0.37 20.30 -32.90
CA ARG A 917 0.46 20.88 -33.96
C ARG A 917 1.95 20.64 -33.74
N LYS A 918 2.37 20.50 -32.48
CA LYS A 918 3.77 20.30 -32.12
C LYS A 918 3.95 19.13 -31.17
N MET A 919 5.08 18.48 -31.31
CA MET A 919 5.56 17.44 -30.41
C MET A 919 6.97 17.78 -29.95
N LEU A 920 7.23 17.61 -28.67
CA LEU A 920 8.55 17.69 -28.05
C LEU A 920 9.07 16.26 -27.82
N LEU A 921 10.31 16.00 -28.24
CA LEU A 921 11.05 14.80 -27.89
C LEU A 921 12.24 15.17 -27.01
N THR A 922 12.32 14.55 -25.84
CA THR A 922 13.39 14.81 -24.86
C THR A 922 13.94 13.52 -24.27
N ARG A 923 15.19 13.56 -23.79
CA ARG A 923 15.81 12.50 -23.00
C ARG A 923 15.66 12.73 -21.48
N GLU A 924 15.17 13.90 -21.08
CA GLU A 924 15.06 14.36 -19.69
C GLU A 924 13.59 14.73 -19.39
N PRO A 925 12.67 13.75 -19.37
CA PRO A 925 11.24 14.01 -19.22
C PRO A 925 10.89 14.76 -17.93
N GLU A 926 11.68 14.60 -16.87
CA GLU A 926 11.56 15.30 -15.59
C GLU A 926 11.55 16.84 -15.71
N LYS A 927 12.14 17.42 -16.76
CA LYS A 927 12.07 18.88 -16.99
C LYS A 927 10.66 19.37 -17.36
N PHE A 928 9.79 18.47 -17.82
CA PHE A 928 8.53 18.81 -18.50
C PHE A 928 7.28 18.23 -17.82
N THR A 929 7.42 17.52 -16.70
CA THR A 929 6.30 16.80 -16.07
C THR A 929 5.59 17.57 -14.95
N HIS A 930 6.18 18.65 -14.43
CA HIS A 930 5.75 19.35 -13.21
C HIS A 930 4.55 20.28 -13.37
#